data_AF-A0A962QYF5-F1
#
_entry.id   AF-A0A962QYF5-F1
#
_cell.length_a   1.000
_cell.length_b   1.000
_cell.length_c   1.000
_cell.angle_alpha   90.00
_cell.angle_beta   90.00
_cell.angle_gamma   90.00
#
_symmetry.space_group_name_H-M   'P 1'
#
loop_
_entity.id
_entity.type
_entity.pdbx_description
1 polymer ?
#
loop_
_entity_poly.entity_id
_entity_poly.type
_entity_poly.pdbx_seq_one_letter_code
_entity_poly.pdbx_strand_id
1 'polypeptide(L)'
;MAKFNLTFRGKILEGHDRQQVETRLAELFAIHDPARLRQCFSGDVVVLSRDLNRKEAAESYARLRRLGIETELVKLDERNGARDSKPPATNSLTEAKSSATEQARQKALAREAAQQAKQEAARLAKLEAARQKAALAEQKREAAAEIARRKAEERRRKEAKKAQRAAEHERARAAAAARAEADRAAREAEREKLAQLQRQRREEQQRAAAEKAAAREAQRREQEQQAAQAQLESARRKRQQAAAAAQRKAEELRKRAEEKALAEAAEREQEAQRRAMEQQAERRAAQELTHISPPSAAGRVKTRLELPSRKRTAQADAYPGRRKRQPGEPNLFSLSPFRNTAAVRQRAEVARHRARRAALAAAISLACCLAMLLGMQSSQTDGAIGGPSAVAVVPGQGPLLLAANRLLLHDRAGVGQAVLGAQQLGVATLSPPLALDPEDRLLAPGQLALGAADEQAPALLRCALEQPHCEQFSEQLADSSIDALAVNPLDGSVFVADSAAGELLKLNSQGELLARAAVALPAQPVLRLDSGLLLVNSAGAPAISVLRYEDDAFGEQLDEIVPQPFADATNRYGAIRDFLPLGDQWWVIFERRDDRPAELFRFDQQWQSPARATLPSGAVAGQLAAWGKRLLVRQPGSIPLLKFNEQGDAEAPLTSTLLTALVAEQTRRASLELLAWRAGLALAVLALVASCCLAAVYRIRSQVYTSSREQGAVPLDQGADDISWVAPAANRQQRLSLLARSYAVLALAAIMVAVGLGVSALQLAALLVALAGPAFALLLLQGSEYGHIGTRGDVLVLADHQGVYHLGSGSRVHYRSHFLMIDDVTVFIGSRWLPAFEPAAIVAQVAPLARRGIHVDRKFLATRLLQGRHPLALGTGIILACACGALALLSLPGMG
;
A
#
# COMPACT_ATOMS: atom_id res chain seq x y z
N MET A 1 11.94 -16.60 -38.01
CA MET A 1 12.48 -17.52 -36.96
C MET A 1 12.23 -18.95 -37.44
N ALA A 2 13.13 -19.89 -37.19
CA ALA A 2 12.94 -21.28 -37.66
C ALA A 2 11.68 -21.92 -37.03
N LYS A 3 10.78 -22.39 -37.91
CA LYS A 3 9.59 -23.18 -37.55
C LYS A 3 9.84 -24.68 -37.74
N PHE A 4 9.06 -25.50 -37.06
CA PHE A 4 9.18 -26.96 -37.12
C PHE A 4 7.84 -27.65 -37.33
N ASN A 5 7.83 -28.69 -38.16
CA ASN A 5 6.75 -29.67 -38.24
C ASN A 5 7.12 -30.90 -37.41
N LEU A 6 6.15 -31.44 -36.68
CA LEU A 6 6.30 -32.63 -35.85
C LEU A 6 5.73 -33.84 -36.59
N THR A 7 6.60 -34.72 -37.08
CA THR A 7 6.25 -35.88 -37.91
C THR A 7 6.36 -37.19 -37.16
N PHE A 8 5.45 -38.10 -37.45
CA PHE A 8 5.34 -39.44 -36.87
C PHE A 8 5.28 -40.49 -37.98
N ARG A 9 5.80 -41.69 -37.72
CA ARG A 9 5.84 -42.82 -38.69
C ARG A 9 5.32 -44.14 -38.11
N GLY A 10 4.38 -44.10 -37.18
CA GLY A 10 3.84 -45.29 -36.51
C GLY A 10 4.81 -46.04 -35.57
N LYS A 11 6.03 -45.54 -35.36
CA LYS A 11 7.08 -46.23 -34.59
C LYS A 11 6.96 -46.01 -33.08
N ILE A 12 7.12 -47.11 -32.34
CA ILE A 12 7.03 -47.16 -30.88
C ILE A 12 8.41 -47.54 -30.32
N LEU A 13 8.81 -46.92 -29.22
CA LEU A 13 10.05 -47.19 -28.50
C LEU A 13 9.99 -48.56 -27.81
N GLU A 14 11.13 -49.24 -27.78
CA GLU A 14 11.27 -50.55 -27.14
C GLU A 14 10.79 -50.53 -25.68
N GLY A 15 10.20 -51.66 -25.24
CA GLY A 15 9.64 -51.80 -23.89
C GLY A 15 8.27 -51.16 -23.65
N HIS A 16 7.61 -50.57 -24.66
CA HIS A 16 6.28 -49.97 -24.53
C HIS A 16 5.19 -50.82 -25.20
N ASP A 17 4.06 -51.01 -24.51
CA ASP A 17 2.88 -51.71 -25.02
C ASP A 17 2.14 -50.87 -26.06
N ARG A 18 2.00 -51.42 -27.28
CA ARG A 18 1.35 -50.77 -28.42
C ARG A 18 -0.07 -50.29 -28.12
N GLN A 19 -0.91 -51.05 -27.41
CA GLN A 19 -2.30 -50.65 -27.17
C GLN A 19 -2.40 -49.46 -26.22
N GLN A 20 -1.52 -49.39 -25.21
CA GLN A 20 -1.41 -48.25 -24.32
C GLN A 20 -0.88 -47.00 -25.03
N VAL A 21 0.05 -47.15 -25.98
CA VAL A 21 0.59 -46.04 -26.78
C VAL A 21 -0.45 -45.50 -27.77
N GLU A 22 -1.18 -46.37 -28.46
CA GLU A 22 -2.29 -45.98 -29.35
C GLU A 22 -3.37 -45.19 -28.58
N THR A 23 -3.77 -45.66 -27.40
CA THR A 23 -4.76 -44.98 -26.53
C THR A 23 -4.26 -43.60 -26.07
N ARG A 24 -3.03 -43.51 -25.54
CA ARG A 24 -2.47 -42.24 -25.05
C ARG A 24 -2.21 -41.22 -26.16
N LEU A 25 -1.94 -41.65 -27.40
CA LEU A 25 -1.87 -40.75 -28.56
C LEU A 25 -3.26 -40.19 -28.91
N ALA A 26 -4.29 -41.04 -28.87
CA ALA A 26 -5.67 -40.63 -29.14
C ALA A 26 -6.18 -39.60 -28.12
N GLU A 27 -5.88 -39.80 -26.83
CA GLU A 27 -6.16 -38.83 -25.76
C GLU A 27 -5.43 -37.50 -25.99
N LEU A 28 -4.12 -37.53 -26.26
CA LEU A 28 -3.29 -36.32 -26.34
C LEU A 28 -3.69 -35.38 -27.50
N PHE A 29 -4.18 -35.93 -28.61
CA PHE A 29 -4.60 -35.18 -29.80
C PHE A 29 -6.13 -35.18 -30.02
N ALA A 30 -6.92 -35.64 -29.05
CA ALA A 30 -8.39 -35.77 -29.15
C ALA A 30 -8.87 -36.51 -30.42
N ILE A 31 -8.17 -37.57 -30.82
CA ILE A 31 -8.52 -38.37 -32.01
C ILE A 31 -9.60 -39.38 -31.63
N HIS A 32 -10.86 -38.99 -31.78
CA HIS A 32 -12.01 -39.84 -31.48
C HIS A 32 -12.41 -40.81 -32.62
N ASP A 33 -11.77 -40.69 -33.79
CA ASP A 33 -11.99 -41.57 -34.94
C ASP A 33 -10.94 -42.71 -34.97
N PRO A 34 -11.34 -43.99 -34.85
CA PRO A 34 -10.42 -45.12 -34.90
C PRO A 34 -9.82 -45.36 -36.30
N ALA A 35 -10.43 -44.87 -37.39
CA ALA A 35 -9.84 -44.97 -38.72
C ALA A 35 -8.63 -44.04 -38.86
N ARG A 36 -8.77 -42.76 -38.48
CA ARG A 36 -7.64 -41.82 -38.34
C ARG A 36 -6.56 -42.33 -37.39
N LEU A 37 -6.92 -42.90 -36.24
CA LEU A 37 -5.92 -43.44 -35.32
C LEU A 37 -5.11 -44.57 -35.97
N ARG A 38 -5.76 -45.51 -36.65
CA ARG A 38 -5.06 -46.58 -37.41
C ARG A 38 -4.17 -46.01 -38.52
N GLN A 39 -4.61 -44.95 -39.20
CA GLN A 39 -3.79 -44.26 -40.21
C GLN A 39 -2.52 -43.62 -39.62
N CYS A 40 -2.53 -43.16 -38.36
CA CYS A 40 -1.33 -42.68 -37.69
C CYS A 40 -0.26 -43.78 -37.44
N PHE A 41 -0.65 -45.06 -37.49
CA PHE A 41 0.23 -46.21 -37.30
C PHE A 41 0.35 -47.11 -38.54
N SER A 42 0.06 -46.60 -39.75
CA SER A 42 0.27 -47.33 -41.02
C SER A 42 1.76 -47.52 -41.37
N GLY A 43 2.63 -46.65 -40.87
CA GLY A 43 4.04 -46.52 -41.26
C GLY A 43 4.33 -45.29 -42.12
N ASP A 44 3.29 -44.62 -42.64
CA ASP A 44 3.40 -43.38 -43.41
C ASP A 44 3.82 -42.19 -42.55
N VAL A 45 4.38 -41.15 -43.18
CA VAL A 45 4.80 -39.93 -42.49
C VAL A 45 3.60 -39.01 -42.23
N VAL A 46 3.00 -39.12 -41.05
CA VAL A 46 1.89 -38.27 -40.61
C VAL A 46 2.42 -37.04 -39.85
N VAL A 47 1.95 -35.85 -40.22
CA VAL A 47 2.27 -34.61 -39.51
C VAL A 47 1.29 -34.40 -38.36
N LEU A 48 1.75 -34.61 -37.12
CA LEU A 48 0.92 -34.46 -35.91
C LEU A 48 0.67 -32.99 -35.55
N SER A 49 1.62 -32.10 -35.84
CA SER A 49 1.46 -30.65 -35.66
C SER A 49 2.38 -29.88 -36.62
N ARG A 50 1.96 -28.68 -37.00
CA ARG A 50 2.63 -27.80 -37.96
C ARG A 50 3.05 -26.47 -37.34
N ASP A 51 3.99 -25.79 -37.98
CA ASP A 51 4.40 -24.40 -37.70
C ASP A 51 4.86 -24.12 -36.25
N LEU A 52 5.22 -25.14 -35.49
CA LEU A 52 5.60 -25.03 -34.07
C LEU A 52 6.83 -24.13 -33.89
N ASN A 53 6.81 -23.27 -32.87
CA ASN A 53 8.00 -22.53 -32.48
C ASN A 53 9.00 -23.46 -31.76
N ARG A 54 10.26 -23.00 -31.63
CA ARG A 54 11.36 -23.82 -31.08
C ARG A 54 11.09 -24.36 -29.66
N LYS A 55 10.28 -23.68 -28.85
CA LYS A 55 9.94 -24.12 -27.48
C LYS A 55 8.84 -25.17 -27.52
N GLU A 56 7.73 -24.90 -28.20
CA GLU A 56 6.62 -25.85 -28.38
C GLU A 56 7.08 -27.14 -29.06
N ALA A 57 7.93 -27.04 -30.09
CA ALA A 57 8.54 -28.17 -30.77
C ALA A 57 9.32 -29.08 -29.80
N ALA A 58 10.15 -28.50 -28.94
CA ALA A 58 10.93 -29.24 -27.95
C ALA A 58 10.05 -29.85 -26.84
N GLU A 59 9.06 -29.12 -26.34
CA GLU A 59 8.13 -29.62 -25.31
C GLU A 59 7.21 -30.73 -25.85
N SER A 60 6.75 -30.62 -27.09
CA SER A 60 5.90 -31.63 -27.75
C SER A 60 6.69 -32.90 -28.05
N TYR A 61 7.90 -32.77 -28.60
CA TYR A 61 8.83 -33.90 -28.81
C TYR A 61 9.16 -34.62 -27.50
N ALA A 62 9.50 -33.87 -26.44
CA ALA A 62 9.78 -34.44 -25.13
C ALA A 62 8.55 -35.12 -24.49
N ARG A 63 7.34 -34.60 -24.73
CA ARG A 63 6.08 -35.20 -24.25
C ARG A 63 5.78 -36.51 -24.97
N LEU A 64 5.86 -36.56 -26.30
CA LEU A 64 5.63 -37.78 -27.09
C LEU A 64 6.67 -38.86 -26.79
N ARG A 65 7.94 -38.49 -26.64
CA ARG A 65 9.01 -39.46 -26.30
C ARG A 65 8.80 -40.10 -24.91
N ARG A 66 8.17 -39.40 -23.96
CA ARG A 66 7.75 -39.97 -22.65
C ARG A 66 6.53 -40.90 -22.75
N LEU A 67 5.77 -40.85 -23.84
CA LEU A 67 4.64 -41.74 -24.10
C LEU A 67 5.05 -42.98 -24.91
N GLY A 68 6.35 -43.20 -25.14
CA GLY A 68 6.86 -44.33 -25.93
C GLY A 68 6.87 -44.09 -27.44
N ILE A 69 6.74 -42.84 -27.92
CA ILE A 69 6.50 -42.54 -29.34
C ILE A 69 7.77 -41.98 -29.99
N GLU A 70 8.24 -42.61 -31.08
CA GLU A 70 9.35 -42.10 -31.88
C GLU A 70 8.83 -41.08 -32.92
N THR A 71 9.24 -39.82 -32.77
CA THR A 71 8.90 -38.72 -33.69
C THR A 71 10.15 -38.04 -34.23
N GLU A 72 9.98 -37.33 -35.35
CA GLU A 72 11.01 -36.51 -35.98
C GLU A 72 10.56 -35.04 -35.99
N LEU A 73 11.52 -34.12 -35.84
CA LEU A 73 11.30 -32.67 -35.94
C LEU A 73 11.90 -32.17 -37.25
N VAL A 74 11.05 -31.91 -38.24
CA VAL A 74 11.47 -31.39 -39.54
C VAL A 74 11.48 -29.86 -39.47
N LYS A 75 12.66 -29.26 -39.63
CA LYS A 75 12.82 -27.81 -39.76
C LYS A 75 12.28 -27.37 -41.11
N LEU A 76 11.44 -26.34 -41.11
CA LEU A 76 11.03 -25.63 -42.32
C LEU A 76 12.10 -24.60 -42.68
N ASP A 77 12.69 -24.73 -43.87
CA ASP A 77 13.55 -23.72 -44.47
C ASP A 77 12.76 -22.91 -45.51
N GLU A 78 12.89 -21.59 -45.47
CA GLU A 78 12.02 -20.62 -46.17
C GLU A 78 12.25 -20.56 -47.70
N ARG A 79 12.84 -21.60 -48.29
CA ARG A 79 13.07 -21.78 -49.73
C ARG A 79 12.91 -23.25 -50.15
N ASN A 80 11.66 -23.67 -50.39
CA ASN A 80 11.32 -24.68 -51.40
C ASN A 80 9.79 -24.70 -51.61
N GLY A 81 9.34 -24.20 -52.77
CA GLY A 81 7.92 -24.01 -53.06
C GLY A 81 7.65 -23.77 -54.55
N ALA A 82 8.26 -24.56 -55.43
CA ALA A 82 8.05 -24.48 -56.88
C ALA A 82 8.35 -25.82 -57.58
N ARG A 83 7.49 -26.19 -58.56
CA ARG A 83 7.56 -27.38 -59.45
C ARG A 83 7.25 -28.71 -58.72
N ASP A 84 6.56 -29.69 -59.31
CA ASP A 84 6.57 -30.14 -60.72
C ASP A 84 5.24 -30.16 -61.49
N SER A 85 5.31 -29.94 -62.82
CA SER A 85 4.28 -30.39 -63.79
C SER A 85 4.74 -30.38 -65.28
N LYS A 86 5.38 -31.47 -65.75
CA LYS A 86 5.39 -32.01 -67.14
C LYS A 86 6.13 -31.25 -68.32
N PRO A 87 6.33 -31.92 -69.50
CA PRO A 87 7.45 -31.69 -70.49
C PRO A 87 6.92 -31.55 -71.96
N PRO A 88 7.47 -32.12 -73.09
CA PRO A 88 8.81 -32.62 -73.51
C PRO A 88 9.30 -32.22 -74.95
N ALA A 89 10.52 -32.64 -75.38
CA ALA A 89 10.97 -32.97 -76.77
C ALA A 89 12.48 -33.40 -76.77
N THR A 90 12.94 -34.62 -77.11
CA THR A 90 13.14 -35.39 -78.39
C THR A 90 14.40 -35.11 -79.26
N ASN A 91 15.25 -36.16 -79.40
CA ASN A 91 15.96 -36.67 -80.60
C ASN A 91 17.17 -35.93 -81.24
N SER A 92 18.08 -36.57 -82.02
CA SER A 92 18.61 -37.98 -82.06
C SER A 92 19.70 -38.20 -83.16
N LEU A 93 20.79 -38.93 -82.85
CA LEU A 93 21.62 -39.77 -83.78
C LEU A 93 22.28 -39.04 -85.01
N THR A 94 23.09 -39.62 -85.93
CA THR A 94 23.57 -41.01 -86.21
C THR A 94 24.95 -41.02 -86.93
N GLU A 95 25.55 -42.23 -87.03
CA GLU A 95 26.59 -42.83 -87.93
C GLU A 95 27.00 -42.19 -89.30
N ALA A 96 27.98 -42.68 -90.08
CA ALA A 96 29.31 -43.36 -89.92
C ALA A 96 29.74 -44.08 -91.24
N LYS A 97 31.05 -44.44 -91.39
CA LYS A 97 31.73 -45.29 -92.43
C LYS A 97 32.27 -44.51 -93.66
N SER A 98 33.33 -44.94 -94.39
CA SER A 98 34.17 -46.16 -94.34
C SER A 98 35.64 -45.94 -94.78
N SER A 99 36.62 -46.61 -94.14
CA SER A 99 37.93 -46.98 -94.72
C SER A 99 38.59 -48.12 -93.90
N ALA A 100 37.99 -49.32 -93.96
CA ALA A 100 38.07 -50.28 -92.85
C ALA A 100 39.43 -50.98 -92.60
N THR A 101 40.26 -51.20 -93.63
CA THR A 101 41.41 -52.11 -93.53
C THR A 101 42.65 -51.47 -92.90
N GLU A 102 43.00 -50.25 -93.30
CA GLU A 102 44.14 -49.52 -92.73
C GLU A 102 43.83 -48.99 -91.32
N GLN A 103 42.56 -48.57 -91.12
CA GLN A 103 42.01 -48.30 -89.79
C GLN A 103 42.14 -49.49 -88.83
N ALA A 104 42.15 -50.75 -89.30
CA ALA A 104 42.26 -51.90 -88.40
C ALA A 104 43.65 -51.96 -87.72
N ARG A 105 44.73 -51.69 -88.46
CA ARG A 105 46.10 -51.69 -87.94
C ARG A 105 46.37 -50.47 -87.07
N GLN A 106 45.87 -49.30 -87.45
CA GLN A 106 45.88 -48.11 -86.58
C GLN A 106 45.05 -48.32 -85.30
N LYS A 107 43.87 -48.96 -85.38
CA LYS A 107 43.03 -49.29 -84.21
C LYS A 107 43.67 -50.32 -83.28
N ALA A 108 44.58 -51.17 -83.74
CA ALA A 108 45.35 -52.06 -82.87
C ALA A 108 46.32 -51.24 -81.98
N LEU A 109 47.22 -50.46 -82.61
CA LEU A 109 48.18 -49.61 -81.90
C LEU A 109 47.48 -48.56 -81.02
N ALA A 110 46.39 -47.95 -81.52
CA ALA A 110 45.59 -47.00 -80.75
C ALA A 110 44.84 -47.67 -79.58
N ARG A 111 44.51 -48.97 -79.65
CA ARG A 111 43.94 -49.71 -78.51
C ARG A 111 44.98 -49.99 -77.44
N GLU A 112 46.20 -50.33 -77.82
CA GLU A 112 47.32 -50.54 -76.88
C GLU A 112 47.69 -49.22 -76.19
N ALA A 113 47.85 -48.13 -76.95
CA ALA A 113 48.07 -46.80 -76.41
C ALA A 113 46.90 -46.33 -75.51
N ALA A 114 45.64 -46.57 -75.90
CA ALA A 114 44.47 -46.25 -75.08
C ALA A 114 44.37 -47.13 -73.81
N GLN A 115 44.85 -48.38 -73.85
CA GLN A 115 44.94 -49.24 -72.66
C GLN A 115 46.02 -48.72 -71.70
N GLN A 116 47.20 -48.33 -72.19
CA GLN A 116 48.26 -47.73 -71.38
C GLN A 116 47.79 -46.40 -70.75
N ALA A 117 47.24 -45.48 -71.54
CA ALA A 117 46.67 -44.23 -71.05
C ALA A 117 45.54 -44.45 -70.02
N LYS A 118 44.69 -45.47 -70.22
CA LYS A 118 43.64 -45.83 -69.26
C LYS A 118 44.19 -46.44 -67.96
N GLN A 119 45.28 -47.19 -68.02
CA GLN A 119 45.97 -47.69 -66.82
C GLN A 119 46.67 -46.55 -66.06
N GLU A 120 47.30 -45.61 -66.76
CA GLU A 120 47.94 -44.44 -66.15
C GLU A 120 46.92 -43.49 -65.52
N ALA A 121 45.83 -43.16 -66.24
CA ALA A 121 44.72 -42.40 -65.68
C ALA A 121 44.09 -43.08 -64.45
N ALA A 122 43.95 -44.41 -64.47
CA ALA A 122 43.49 -45.18 -63.30
C ALA A 122 44.51 -45.18 -62.14
N ARG A 123 45.82 -45.04 -62.41
CA ARG A 123 46.87 -44.89 -61.39
C ARG A 123 46.82 -43.49 -60.76
N LEU A 124 46.67 -42.45 -61.59
CA LEU A 124 46.52 -41.06 -61.13
C LEU A 124 45.25 -40.87 -60.30
N ALA A 125 44.10 -41.33 -60.79
CA ALA A 125 42.83 -41.25 -60.05
C ALA A 125 42.87 -41.99 -58.70
N LYS A 126 43.58 -43.13 -58.60
CA LYS A 126 43.81 -43.81 -57.32
C LYS A 126 44.69 -42.98 -56.36
N LEU A 127 45.69 -42.28 -56.88
CA LEU A 127 46.62 -41.45 -56.11
C LEU A 127 45.92 -40.15 -55.62
N GLU A 128 45.09 -39.54 -56.45
CA GLU A 128 44.22 -38.42 -56.07
C GLU A 128 43.17 -38.83 -55.03
N ALA A 129 42.49 -39.97 -55.22
CA ALA A 129 41.55 -40.50 -54.23
C ALA A 129 42.24 -40.85 -52.89
N ALA A 130 43.52 -41.23 -52.89
CA ALA A 130 44.31 -41.40 -51.68
C ALA A 130 44.61 -40.05 -51.00
N ARG A 131 45.02 -39.02 -51.76
CA ARG A 131 45.25 -37.65 -51.26
C ARG A 131 43.98 -37.04 -50.67
N GLN A 132 42.84 -37.16 -51.34
CA GLN A 132 41.54 -36.69 -50.84
C GLN A 132 41.12 -37.39 -49.54
N LYS A 133 41.36 -38.71 -49.43
CA LYS A 133 41.10 -39.45 -48.18
C LYS A 133 42.02 -39.04 -47.04
N ALA A 134 43.28 -38.70 -47.32
CA ALA A 134 44.20 -38.17 -46.32
C ALA A 134 43.75 -36.79 -45.80
N ALA A 135 43.48 -35.84 -46.70
CA ALA A 135 43.00 -34.50 -46.34
C ALA A 135 41.68 -34.54 -45.55
N LEU A 136 40.73 -35.41 -45.93
CA LEU A 136 39.47 -35.59 -45.20
C LEU A 136 39.68 -36.22 -43.80
N ALA A 137 40.71 -37.05 -43.62
CA ALA A 137 41.07 -37.60 -42.31
C ALA A 137 41.74 -36.55 -41.41
N GLU A 138 42.52 -35.64 -41.98
CA GLU A 138 43.17 -34.52 -41.30
C GLU A 138 42.14 -33.49 -40.81
N GLN A 139 41.27 -32.99 -41.70
CA GLN A 139 40.15 -32.09 -41.33
C GLN A 139 39.26 -32.67 -40.22
N LYS A 140 39.02 -33.99 -40.22
CA LYS A 140 38.27 -34.67 -39.15
C LYS A 140 39.00 -34.71 -37.82
N ARG A 141 40.34 -34.75 -37.81
CA ARG A 141 41.16 -34.65 -36.58
C ARG A 141 41.13 -33.23 -36.03
N GLU A 142 41.25 -32.22 -36.88
CA GLU A 142 41.18 -30.81 -36.49
C GLU A 142 39.82 -30.46 -35.89
N ALA A 143 38.72 -30.80 -36.57
CA ALA A 143 37.37 -30.58 -36.06
C ALA A 143 37.12 -31.32 -34.73
N ALA A 144 37.64 -32.54 -34.57
CA ALA A 144 37.55 -33.28 -33.30
C ALA A 144 38.35 -32.60 -32.18
N ALA A 145 39.55 -32.08 -32.47
CA ALA A 145 40.38 -31.34 -31.53
C ALA A 145 39.74 -30.00 -31.12
N GLU A 146 39.11 -29.29 -32.05
CA GLU A 146 38.40 -28.04 -31.76
C GLU A 146 37.19 -28.27 -30.86
N ILE A 147 36.38 -29.30 -31.16
CA ILE A 147 35.25 -29.73 -30.31
C ILE A 147 35.73 -30.14 -28.91
N ALA A 148 36.90 -30.77 -28.79
CA ALA A 148 37.51 -31.11 -27.50
C ALA A 148 37.94 -29.85 -26.72
N ARG A 149 38.57 -28.86 -27.38
CA ARG A 149 38.95 -27.57 -26.77
C ARG A 149 37.71 -26.82 -26.25
N ARG A 150 36.68 -26.64 -27.09
CA ARG A 150 35.41 -25.98 -26.69
C ARG A 150 34.76 -26.66 -25.48
N LYS A 151 34.76 -28.00 -25.41
CA LYS A 151 34.23 -28.77 -24.26
C LYS A 151 35.08 -28.61 -22.99
N ALA A 152 36.40 -28.50 -23.11
CA ALA A 152 37.28 -28.28 -21.97
C ALA A 152 37.12 -26.87 -21.38
N GLU A 153 36.98 -25.85 -22.24
CA GLU A 153 36.68 -24.47 -21.84
C GLU A 153 35.31 -24.36 -21.16
N GLU A 154 34.27 -25.01 -21.71
CA GLU A 154 32.93 -25.02 -21.11
C GLU A 154 32.93 -25.64 -19.70
N ARG A 155 33.74 -26.68 -19.46
CA ARG A 155 33.95 -27.26 -18.11
C ARG A 155 34.62 -26.25 -17.17
N ARG A 156 35.75 -25.66 -17.57
CA ARG A 156 36.45 -24.62 -16.78
C ARG A 156 35.52 -23.45 -16.43
N ARG A 157 34.70 -22.99 -17.38
CA ARG A 157 33.73 -21.90 -17.17
C ARG A 157 32.58 -22.30 -16.22
N LYS A 158 32.16 -23.56 -16.20
CA LYS A 158 31.19 -24.10 -15.22
C LYS A 158 31.81 -24.23 -13.82
N GLU A 159 33.05 -24.71 -13.74
CA GLU A 159 33.81 -24.84 -12.48
C GLU A 159 34.10 -23.47 -11.85
N ALA A 160 34.57 -22.49 -12.63
CA ALA A 160 34.77 -21.12 -12.18
C ALA A 160 33.46 -20.48 -11.67
N LYS A 161 32.34 -20.64 -12.39
CA LYS A 161 31.02 -20.18 -11.92
C LYS A 161 30.54 -20.89 -10.65
N LYS A 162 30.91 -22.16 -10.43
CA LYS A 162 30.62 -22.89 -9.19
C LYS A 162 31.45 -22.35 -8.02
N ALA A 163 32.74 -22.09 -8.23
CA ALA A 163 33.64 -21.50 -7.24
C ALA A 163 33.20 -20.06 -6.85
N GLN A 164 32.88 -19.22 -7.84
CA GLN A 164 32.38 -17.85 -7.61
C GLN A 164 31.12 -17.85 -6.74
N ARG A 165 30.14 -18.71 -7.05
CA ARG A 165 28.91 -18.86 -6.25
C ARG A 165 29.15 -19.40 -4.85
N ALA A 166 30.16 -20.24 -4.65
CA ALA A 166 30.54 -20.72 -3.32
C ALA A 166 31.09 -19.56 -2.47
N ALA A 167 32.04 -18.80 -3.01
CA ALA A 167 32.63 -17.63 -2.34
C ALA A 167 31.60 -16.50 -2.10
N GLU A 168 30.66 -16.28 -3.02
CA GLU A 168 29.54 -15.34 -2.87
C GLU A 168 28.62 -15.74 -1.71
N HIS A 169 28.22 -17.03 -1.66
CA HIS A 169 27.39 -17.56 -0.57
C HIS A 169 28.12 -17.59 0.79
N GLU A 170 29.43 -17.79 0.81
CA GLU A 170 30.27 -17.67 2.01
C GLU A 170 30.36 -16.22 2.51
N ARG A 171 30.62 -15.25 1.61
CA ARG A 171 30.56 -13.81 1.92
C ARG A 171 29.18 -13.39 2.42
N ALA A 172 28.10 -13.91 1.82
CA ALA A 172 26.74 -13.65 2.28
C ALA A 172 26.47 -14.20 3.69
N ARG A 173 27.02 -15.38 4.04
CA ARG A 173 26.96 -15.94 5.39
C ARG A 173 27.74 -15.10 6.40
N ALA A 174 28.95 -14.67 6.06
CA ALA A 174 29.75 -13.79 6.91
C ALA A 174 29.05 -12.44 7.16
N ALA A 175 28.49 -11.82 6.11
CA ALA A 175 27.72 -10.59 6.22
C ALA A 175 26.42 -10.77 7.04
N ALA A 176 25.76 -11.93 6.93
CA ALA A 176 24.59 -12.24 7.75
C ALA A 176 24.94 -12.45 9.23
N ALA A 177 26.08 -13.08 9.54
CA ALA A 177 26.59 -13.22 10.90
C ALA A 177 26.92 -11.86 11.52
N ALA A 178 27.70 -11.02 10.84
CA ALA A 178 28.05 -9.68 11.30
C ALA A 178 26.81 -8.79 11.54
N ARG A 179 25.79 -8.87 10.67
CA ARG A 179 24.50 -8.19 10.89
C ARG A 179 23.76 -8.74 12.12
N ALA A 180 23.76 -10.05 12.33
CA ALA A 180 23.11 -10.66 13.49
C ALA A 180 23.82 -10.34 14.83
N GLU A 181 25.13 -10.02 14.80
CA GLU A 181 25.88 -9.53 15.96
C GLU A 181 25.62 -8.04 16.21
N ALA A 182 25.61 -7.20 15.17
CA ALA A 182 25.22 -5.80 15.27
C ALA A 182 23.78 -5.63 15.81
N ASP A 183 22.84 -6.46 15.35
CA ASP A 183 21.46 -6.52 15.85
C ASP A 183 21.37 -6.88 17.35
N ARG A 184 22.30 -7.69 17.87
CA ARG A 184 22.35 -8.04 19.30
C ARG A 184 22.87 -6.86 20.11
N ALA A 185 24.01 -6.28 19.71
CA ALA A 185 24.59 -5.11 20.36
C ALA A 185 23.61 -3.92 20.39
N ALA A 186 22.88 -3.68 19.30
CA ALA A 186 21.86 -2.63 19.23
C ALA A 186 20.71 -2.86 20.23
N ARG A 187 20.21 -4.10 20.36
CA ARG A 187 19.16 -4.47 21.33
C ARG A 187 19.62 -4.41 22.77
N GLU A 188 20.90 -4.67 23.03
CA GLU A 188 21.49 -4.53 24.37
C GLU A 188 21.63 -3.06 24.76
N ALA A 189 22.16 -2.20 23.87
CA ALA A 189 22.20 -0.76 24.07
C ALA A 189 20.79 -0.12 24.22
N GLU A 190 19.77 -0.63 23.51
CA GLU A 190 18.38 -0.20 23.70
C GLU A 190 17.84 -0.61 25.09
N ARG A 191 18.12 -1.83 25.55
CA ARG A 191 17.74 -2.30 26.89
C ARG A 191 18.39 -1.46 28.00
N GLU A 192 19.66 -1.08 27.84
CA GLU A 192 20.34 -0.20 28.79
C GLU A 192 19.70 1.20 28.85
N LYS A 193 19.43 1.82 27.69
CA LYS A 193 18.72 3.11 27.62
C LYS A 193 17.34 3.05 28.26
N LEU A 194 16.59 1.97 28.02
CA LEU A 194 15.29 1.74 28.66
C LEU A 194 15.41 1.53 30.18
N ALA A 195 16.48 0.86 30.65
CA ALA A 195 16.75 0.69 32.08
C ALA A 195 17.15 2.01 32.76
N GLN A 196 17.96 2.85 32.12
CA GLN A 196 18.30 4.20 32.59
C GLN A 196 17.05 5.09 32.71
N LEU A 197 16.21 5.13 31.66
CA LEU A 197 14.95 5.88 31.65
C LEU A 197 13.97 5.39 32.75
N GLN A 198 13.98 4.09 33.07
CA GLN A 198 13.21 3.54 34.19
C GLN A 198 13.76 3.94 35.56
N ARG A 199 15.08 4.12 35.72
CA ARG A 199 15.68 4.64 36.96
C ARG A 199 15.29 6.10 37.18
N GLN A 200 15.49 6.95 36.17
CA GLN A 200 15.09 8.36 36.19
C GLN A 200 13.61 8.54 36.59
N ARG A 201 12.70 7.80 35.93
CA ARG A 201 11.26 7.84 36.28
C ARG A 201 10.92 7.37 37.69
N ARG A 202 11.72 6.48 38.30
CA ARG A 202 11.54 6.08 39.71
C ARG A 202 12.00 7.18 40.66
N GLU A 203 13.12 7.83 40.35
CA GLU A 203 13.64 8.97 41.13
C GLU A 203 12.69 10.17 41.07
N GLU A 204 12.16 10.51 39.89
CA GLU A 204 11.10 11.52 39.72
C GLU A 204 9.85 11.18 40.54
N GLN A 205 9.38 9.93 40.50
CA GLN A 205 8.22 9.48 41.27
C GLN A 205 8.48 9.52 42.78
N GLN A 206 9.70 9.22 43.24
CA GLN A 206 10.08 9.33 44.64
C GLN A 206 10.12 10.80 45.10
N ARG A 207 10.72 11.71 44.31
CA ARG A 207 10.73 13.16 44.60
C ARG A 207 9.30 13.71 44.67
N ALA A 208 8.46 13.42 43.67
CA ALA A 208 7.07 13.85 43.62
C ALA A 208 6.16 13.18 44.68
N ALA A 209 6.59 12.07 45.28
CA ALA A 209 5.92 11.45 46.43
C ALA A 209 6.33 12.11 47.74
N ALA A 210 7.62 12.41 47.92
CA ALA A 210 8.15 13.12 49.09
C ALA A 210 7.58 14.54 49.20
N GLU A 211 7.54 15.29 48.08
CA GLU A 211 6.92 16.62 48.00
C GLU A 211 5.43 16.59 48.43
N LYS A 212 4.68 15.59 47.95
CA LYS A 212 3.26 15.40 48.34
C LYS A 212 3.08 14.93 49.78
N ALA A 213 4.08 14.30 50.39
CA ALA A 213 4.07 14.01 51.83
C ALA A 213 4.30 15.29 52.65
N ALA A 214 5.31 16.08 52.29
CA ALA A 214 5.61 17.36 52.94
C ALA A 214 4.44 18.35 52.85
N ALA A 215 3.81 18.48 51.67
CA ALA A 215 2.64 19.35 51.48
C ALA A 215 1.43 18.93 52.34
N ARG A 216 1.22 17.61 52.54
CA ARG A 216 0.17 17.11 53.44
C ARG A 216 0.48 17.38 54.90
N GLU A 217 1.75 17.31 55.30
CA GLU A 217 2.15 17.64 56.66
C GLU A 217 2.00 19.14 56.95
N ALA A 218 2.35 20.00 55.99
CA ALA A 218 2.12 21.44 56.07
C ALA A 218 0.62 21.78 56.24
N GLN A 219 -0.25 21.24 55.38
CA GLN A 219 -1.71 21.41 55.50
C GLN A 219 -2.26 20.90 56.83
N ARG A 220 -1.70 19.82 57.39
CA ARG A 220 -2.08 19.32 58.71
C ARG A 220 -1.71 20.31 59.82
N ARG A 221 -0.49 20.86 59.79
CA ARG A 221 -0.05 21.89 60.76
C ARG A 221 -0.92 23.16 60.68
N GLU A 222 -1.30 23.59 59.48
CA GLU A 222 -2.26 24.70 59.28
C GLU A 222 -3.64 24.41 59.88
N GLN A 223 -4.18 23.21 59.67
CA GLN A 223 -5.47 22.79 60.26
C GLN A 223 -5.41 22.71 61.79
N GLU A 224 -4.31 22.22 62.34
CA GLU A 224 -4.09 22.16 63.80
C GLU A 224 -3.97 23.58 64.41
N GLN A 225 -3.34 24.53 63.71
CA GLN A 225 -3.32 25.96 64.11
C GLN A 225 -4.70 26.62 64.04
N GLN A 226 -5.46 26.41 62.95
CA GLN A 226 -6.82 26.96 62.79
C GLN A 226 -7.77 26.41 63.87
N ALA A 227 -7.66 25.12 64.20
CA ALA A 227 -8.41 24.50 65.28
C ALA A 227 -8.08 25.12 66.65
N ALA A 228 -6.80 25.40 66.94
CA ALA A 228 -6.38 26.05 68.17
C ALA A 228 -6.92 27.50 68.29
N GLN A 229 -6.90 28.27 67.18
CA GLN A 229 -7.48 29.62 67.14
C GLN A 229 -9.01 29.59 67.37
N ALA A 230 -9.73 28.67 66.72
CA ALA A 230 -11.17 28.50 66.93
C ALA A 230 -11.53 28.10 68.37
N GLN A 231 -10.71 27.26 69.02
CA GLN A 231 -10.87 26.94 70.44
C GLN A 231 -10.69 28.18 71.33
N LEU A 232 -9.64 28.99 71.09
CA LEU A 232 -9.40 30.25 71.80
C LEU A 232 -10.56 31.24 71.66
N GLU A 233 -11.11 31.42 70.45
CA GLU A 233 -12.31 32.23 70.25
C GLU A 233 -13.52 31.67 71.01
N SER A 234 -13.75 30.35 70.97
CA SER A 234 -14.88 29.73 71.67
C SER A 234 -14.79 29.94 73.18
N ALA A 235 -13.58 29.90 73.75
CA ALA A 235 -13.33 30.20 75.16
C ALA A 235 -13.57 31.68 75.49
N ARG A 236 -13.17 32.60 74.61
CA ARG A 236 -13.42 34.05 74.76
C ARG A 236 -14.93 34.36 74.73
N ARG A 237 -15.68 33.78 73.78
CA ARG A 237 -17.14 33.92 73.70
C ARG A 237 -17.84 33.34 74.94
N LYS A 238 -17.43 32.16 75.42
CA LYS A 238 -17.96 31.58 76.68
C LYS A 238 -17.69 32.47 77.89
N ARG A 239 -16.50 33.07 78.03
CA ARG A 239 -16.19 34.03 79.11
C ARG A 239 -17.07 35.29 79.02
N GLN A 240 -17.28 35.83 77.83
CA GLN A 240 -18.19 36.99 77.62
C GLN A 240 -19.65 36.66 77.97
N GLN A 241 -20.15 35.49 77.56
CA GLN A 241 -21.50 35.02 77.92
C GLN A 241 -21.65 34.81 79.43
N ALA A 242 -20.66 34.25 80.10
CA ALA A 242 -20.65 34.10 81.56
C ALA A 242 -20.66 35.46 82.29
N ALA A 243 -19.86 36.42 81.82
CA ALA A 243 -19.85 37.78 82.37
C ALA A 243 -21.19 38.51 82.19
N ALA A 244 -21.80 38.43 81.00
CA ALA A 244 -23.11 39.02 80.74
C ALA A 244 -24.23 38.35 81.57
N ALA A 245 -24.16 37.03 81.78
CA ALA A 245 -25.09 36.31 82.65
C ALA A 245 -24.91 36.70 84.13
N ALA A 246 -23.67 36.94 84.59
CA ALA A 246 -23.40 37.44 85.93
C ALA A 246 -23.91 38.87 86.13
N GLN A 247 -23.72 39.76 85.15
CA GLN A 247 -24.27 41.12 85.17
C GLN A 247 -25.80 41.12 85.26
N ARG A 248 -26.48 40.33 84.43
CA ARG A 248 -27.95 40.20 84.48
C ARG A 248 -28.45 39.70 85.85
N LYS A 249 -27.76 38.72 86.45
CA LYS A 249 -28.09 38.24 87.81
C LYS A 249 -27.85 39.32 88.87
N ALA A 250 -26.79 40.12 88.75
CA ALA A 250 -26.53 41.23 89.66
C ALA A 250 -27.58 42.37 89.54
N GLU A 251 -28.04 42.65 88.32
CA GLU A 251 -29.12 43.61 88.06
C GLU A 251 -30.47 43.10 88.58
N GLU A 252 -30.78 41.81 88.36
CA GLU A 252 -31.98 41.17 88.89
C GLU A 252 -31.99 41.11 90.42
N LEU A 253 -30.83 40.87 91.06
CA LEU A 253 -30.69 40.96 92.51
C LEU A 253 -30.84 42.39 93.04
N ARG A 254 -30.40 43.42 92.30
CA ARG A 254 -30.66 44.82 92.65
C ARG A 254 -32.14 45.15 92.58
N LYS A 255 -32.81 44.81 91.48
CA LYS A 255 -34.27 45.04 91.33
C LYS A 255 -35.07 44.33 92.41
N ARG A 256 -34.77 43.07 92.71
CA ARG A 256 -35.40 42.34 93.83
C ARG A 256 -35.07 42.92 95.22
N ALA A 257 -33.96 43.65 95.38
CA ALA A 257 -33.63 44.35 96.62
C ALA A 257 -34.35 45.71 96.73
N GLU A 258 -34.50 46.42 95.60
CA GLU A 258 -35.29 47.66 95.49
C GLU A 258 -36.80 47.37 95.70
N GLU A 259 -37.33 46.33 95.06
CA GLU A 259 -38.69 45.83 95.27
C GLU A 259 -38.93 45.42 96.73
N LYS A 260 -37.95 44.76 97.38
CA LYS A 260 -38.02 44.45 98.81
C LYS A 260 -37.96 45.68 99.70
N ALA A 261 -37.10 46.66 99.39
CA ALA A 261 -37.03 47.90 100.17
C ALA A 261 -38.33 48.72 100.07
N LEU A 262 -38.97 48.72 98.90
CA LEU A 262 -40.29 49.32 98.68
C LEU A 262 -41.39 48.54 99.41
N ALA A 263 -41.36 47.20 99.38
CA ALA A 263 -42.30 46.36 100.12
C ALA A 263 -42.16 46.53 101.64
N GLU A 264 -40.94 46.51 102.18
CA GLU A 264 -40.68 46.75 103.60
C GLU A 264 -41.05 48.17 104.04
N ALA A 265 -40.93 49.18 103.15
CA ALA A 265 -41.41 50.54 103.44
C ALA A 265 -42.95 50.58 103.52
N ALA A 266 -43.63 49.98 102.55
CA ALA A 266 -45.09 49.89 102.54
C ALA A 266 -45.64 49.05 103.70
N GLU A 267 -44.97 47.94 104.08
CA GLU A 267 -45.32 47.15 105.25
C GLU A 267 -45.10 47.92 106.55
N ARG A 268 -44.06 48.77 106.67
CA ARG A 268 -43.88 49.64 107.85
C ARG A 268 -44.97 50.71 107.97
N GLU A 269 -45.42 51.28 106.86
CA GLU A 269 -46.57 52.21 106.86
C GLU A 269 -47.89 51.48 107.20
N GLN A 270 -48.11 50.28 106.65
CA GLN A 270 -49.30 49.47 106.95
C GLN A 270 -49.28 48.90 108.38
N GLU A 271 -48.12 48.53 108.94
CA GLU A 271 -47.99 48.14 110.34
C GLU A 271 -48.19 49.33 111.28
N ALA A 272 -47.72 50.53 110.94
CA ALA A 272 -48.02 51.73 111.72
C ALA A 272 -49.54 52.00 111.78
N GLN A 273 -50.24 51.82 110.67
CA GLN A 273 -51.70 51.94 110.59
C GLN A 273 -52.44 50.78 111.29
N ARG A 274 -51.95 49.53 111.18
CA ARG A 274 -52.52 48.37 111.87
C ARG A 274 -52.35 48.44 113.38
N ARG A 275 -51.14 48.71 113.88
CA ARG A 275 -50.85 48.78 115.32
C ARG A 275 -51.68 49.88 116.01
N ALA A 276 -52.04 50.95 115.29
CA ALA A 276 -52.97 51.98 115.77
C ALA A 276 -54.43 51.49 115.88
N MET A 277 -54.87 50.54 115.05
CA MET A 277 -56.22 49.93 115.12
C MET A 277 -56.26 48.70 116.05
N GLU A 278 -55.21 47.89 116.09
CA GLU A 278 -55.14 46.65 116.89
C GLU A 278 -55.14 46.99 118.40
N GLN A 279 -54.45 48.05 118.83
CA GLN A 279 -54.55 48.59 120.20
C GLN A 279 -55.97 49.04 120.59
N GLN A 280 -56.86 49.28 119.62
CA GLN A 280 -58.26 49.64 119.85
C GLN A 280 -59.19 48.40 119.83
N ALA A 281 -58.74 47.25 119.31
CA ALA A 281 -59.51 46.03 119.11
C ALA A 281 -59.22 44.91 120.13
N GLU A 282 -57.97 44.78 120.60
CA GLU A 282 -57.55 43.70 121.52
C GLU A 282 -58.26 43.70 122.90
N ARG A 283 -59.03 44.76 123.22
CA ARG A 283 -59.92 44.81 124.39
C ARG A 283 -61.20 43.96 124.29
N ARG A 284 -61.45 43.23 123.20
CA ARG A 284 -62.78 42.62 122.94
C ARG A 284 -62.88 41.14 122.56
N ALA A 285 -61.78 40.40 122.35
CA ALA A 285 -61.85 39.02 121.82
C ALA A 285 -60.87 38.02 122.46
N ALA A 286 -60.70 38.06 123.78
CA ALA A 286 -59.94 37.05 124.52
C ALA A 286 -60.83 35.88 124.97
N GLN A 287 -61.24 35.02 124.02
CA GLN A 287 -61.98 33.73 124.17
C GLN A 287 -62.29 33.22 122.74
N GLU A 288 -62.00 32.00 122.26
CA GLU A 288 -61.36 30.77 122.80
C GLU A 288 -60.57 30.07 121.65
N LEU A 289 -59.31 29.62 121.85
CA LEU A 289 -58.89 28.21 122.03
C LEU A 289 -59.36 27.21 120.93
N THR A 290 -58.53 26.86 119.92
CA THR A 290 -57.62 25.66 119.83
C THR A 290 -58.31 24.29 119.64
N HIS A 291 -57.83 23.29 118.90
CA HIS A 291 -56.60 23.00 118.10
C HIS A 291 -56.88 21.82 117.12
N ILE A 292 -55.91 21.44 116.26
CA ILE A 292 -55.30 20.07 116.07
C ILE A 292 -54.68 19.92 114.65
N SER A 293 -53.75 18.97 114.43
CA SER A 293 -52.81 18.95 113.29
C SER A 293 -52.69 17.56 112.54
N PRO A 294 -51.55 16.95 112.12
CA PRO A 294 -51.41 16.22 110.83
C PRO A 294 -51.05 14.68 111.03
N PRO A 295 -50.35 13.88 110.16
CA PRO A 295 -49.77 14.10 108.80
C PRO A 295 -49.78 12.91 107.77
N SER A 296 -49.23 13.16 106.55
CA SER A 296 -48.30 12.29 105.75
C SER A 296 -48.65 10.83 105.32
N ALA A 297 -48.41 10.49 104.03
CA ALA A 297 -47.94 9.17 103.55
C ALA A 297 -47.40 9.20 102.08
N ALA A 298 -46.77 8.11 101.59
CA ALA A 298 -46.15 8.03 100.24
C ALA A 298 -46.16 6.62 99.56
N GLY A 299 -46.06 6.56 98.21
CA GLY A 299 -45.85 5.34 97.39
C GLY A 299 -45.81 5.63 95.86
N ARG A 300 -45.06 5.02 94.91
CA ARG A 300 -43.99 3.97 94.81
C ARG A 300 -44.42 2.61 94.17
N VAL A 301 -43.53 2.02 93.34
CA VAL A 301 -43.40 0.57 92.91
C VAL A 301 -43.88 0.09 91.50
N LYS A 302 -42.88 -0.11 90.59
CA LYS A 302 -42.57 -1.24 89.64
C LYS A 302 -43.47 -1.74 88.45
N THR A 303 -42.88 -1.66 87.25
CA THR A 303 -42.57 -2.71 86.20
C THR A 303 -43.62 -3.64 85.55
N ARG A 304 -43.51 -3.84 84.22
CA ARG A 304 -43.05 -5.12 83.59
C ARG A 304 -42.49 -4.94 82.15
N LEU A 305 -41.98 -6.01 81.55
CA LEU A 305 -41.24 -6.08 80.27
C LEU A 305 -41.53 -7.43 79.59
N GLU A 306 -41.84 -7.46 78.28
CA GLU A 306 -41.90 -8.68 77.43
C GLU A 306 -41.58 -8.38 75.95
N LEU A 307 -41.27 -9.43 75.16
CA LEU A 307 -41.01 -9.40 73.71
C LEU A 307 -41.96 -10.36 72.95
N PRO A 308 -42.37 -10.06 71.70
CA PRO A 308 -43.08 -11.01 70.85
C PRO A 308 -42.14 -12.08 70.24
N SER A 309 -42.59 -13.33 70.17
CA SER A 309 -41.77 -14.48 69.74
C SER A 309 -41.93 -14.88 68.26
N ARG A 310 -40.91 -15.57 67.75
CA ARG A 310 -40.77 -16.12 66.40
C ARG A 310 -41.65 -17.36 66.21
N LYS A 311 -42.73 -17.27 65.42
CA LYS A 311 -43.50 -18.46 65.01
C LYS A 311 -42.71 -19.33 64.03
N ARG A 312 -42.82 -20.65 64.20
CA ARG A 312 -42.20 -21.69 63.37
C ARG A 312 -43.24 -22.80 63.17
N THR A 313 -43.97 -22.77 62.07
CA THR A 313 -44.88 -23.85 61.68
C THR A 313 -44.08 -24.99 61.05
N ALA A 314 -44.31 -26.20 61.52
CA ALA A 314 -43.92 -27.43 60.83
C ALA A 314 -45.20 -28.14 60.41
N GLN A 315 -45.33 -28.40 59.11
CA GLN A 315 -46.38 -29.27 58.59
C GLN A 315 -45.80 -29.95 57.35
N ALA A 316 -45.61 -31.26 57.45
CA ALA A 316 -45.19 -32.11 56.37
C ALA A 316 -46.33 -33.07 56.08
N ASP A 317 -46.75 -33.16 54.82
CA ASP A 317 -47.33 -34.37 54.24
C ASP A 317 -47.48 -34.23 52.72
N ALA A 318 -47.72 -35.37 52.06
CA ALA A 318 -48.01 -35.53 50.63
C ALA A 318 -46.95 -35.04 49.61
N TYR A 319 -46.20 -35.99 49.05
CA TYR A 319 -45.58 -35.86 47.71
C TYR A 319 -46.67 -35.96 46.62
N PRO A 320 -46.86 -34.97 45.73
CA PRO A 320 -47.70 -35.10 44.54
C PRO A 320 -46.87 -35.34 43.27
N GLY A 321 -47.47 -36.04 42.31
CA GLY A 321 -46.81 -36.64 41.15
C GLY A 321 -45.94 -35.74 40.25
N ARG A 322 -45.03 -36.41 39.53
CA ARG A 322 -44.10 -35.91 38.51
C ARG A 322 -44.78 -34.95 37.51
N ARG A 323 -44.68 -33.63 37.78
CA ARG A 323 -45.37 -32.59 37.00
C ARG A 323 -44.94 -32.59 35.53
N LYS A 324 -45.90 -32.26 34.64
CA LYS A 324 -45.60 -31.83 33.27
C LYS A 324 -45.02 -30.42 33.33
N ARG A 325 -43.90 -30.17 32.65
CA ARG A 325 -43.28 -28.83 32.54
C ARG A 325 -44.22 -27.84 31.86
N GLN A 326 -44.20 -26.57 32.26
CA GLN A 326 -44.93 -25.51 31.58
C GLN A 326 -44.28 -25.22 30.21
N PRO A 327 -45.05 -24.87 29.15
CA PRO A 327 -44.49 -24.48 27.86
C PRO A 327 -43.72 -23.15 28.01
N GLY A 328 -42.39 -23.21 27.86
CA GLY A 328 -41.50 -22.06 28.07
C GLY A 328 -40.71 -22.07 29.39
N GLU A 329 -40.95 -23.06 30.27
CA GLU A 329 -40.19 -23.27 31.50
C GLU A 329 -38.71 -23.60 31.20
N PRO A 330 -37.73 -22.78 31.65
CA PRO A 330 -36.31 -23.11 31.56
C PRO A 330 -35.95 -24.28 32.46
N ASN A 331 -34.85 -24.97 32.14
CA ASN A 331 -34.23 -25.86 33.12
C ASN A 331 -33.62 -25.02 34.25
N LEU A 332 -34.33 -24.94 35.39
CA LEU A 332 -33.96 -24.11 36.54
C LEU A 332 -32.52 -24.38 37.01
N PHE A 333 -32.06 -25.63 36.95
CA PHE A 333 -30.72 -26.05 37.36
C PHE A 333 -29.58 -25.61 36.43
N SER A 334 -29.87 -25.13 35.21
CA SER A 334 -28.88 -24.48 34.34
C SER A 334 -28.95 -22.95 34.37
N LEU A 335 -29.82 -22.36 35.20
CA LEU A 335 -29.87 -20.91 35.38
C LEU A 335 -28.88 -20.46 36.46
N SER A 336 -28.20 -19.34 36.23
CA SER A 336 -27.23 -18.76 37.17
C SER A 336 -27.71 -17.40 37.69
N PRO A 337 -27.67 -17.14 39.02
CA PRO A 337 -28.14 -15.87 39.57
C PRO A 337 -27.19 -14.74 39.18
N PHE A 338 -27.72 -13.58 38.77
CA PHE A 338 -26.91 -12.39 38.58
C PHE A 338 -26.21 -11.96 39.89
N ARG A 339 -24.88 -11.80 39.86
CA ARG A 339 -24.05 -11.45 41.04
C ARG A 339 -23.36 -10.10 40.85
N ASN A 340 -23.57 -9.17 41.78
CA ASN A 340 -22.83 -7.90 41.83
C ASN A 340 -21.38 -8.10 42.36
N THR A 341 -20.52 -8.62 41.49
CA THR A 341 -19.08 -8.83 41.76
C THR A 341 -18.29 -7.50 41.75
N ALA A 342 -17.03 -7.53 42.20
CA ALA A 342 -16.14 -6.37 42.07
C ALA A 342 -15.99 -5.90 40.60
N ALA A 343 -15.94 -6.86 39.67
CA ALA A 343 -15.88 -6.60 38.23
C ALA A 343 -17.16 -5.95 37.66
N VAL A 344 -18.30 -6.05 38.35
CA VAL A 344 -19.53 -5.28 38.03
C VAL A 344 -19.39 -3.83 38.52
N ARG A 345 -19.00 -3.63 39.79
CA ARG A 345 -18.87 -2.28 40.38
C ARG A 345 -17.85 -1.40 39.65
N GLN A 346 -16.73 -1.96 39.21
CA GLN A 346 -15.65 -1.22 38.55
C GLN A 346 -15.91 -0.89 37.06
N ARG A 347 -17.03 -1.33 36.47
CA ARG A 347 -17.32 -1.16 35.02
C ARG A 347 -17.26 0.29 34.54
N ALA A 348 -17.75 1.22 35.34
CA ALA A 348 -17.74 2.65 35.03
C ALA A 348 -16.31 3.17 34.86
N GLU A 349 -15.41 2.81 35.77
CA GLU A 349 -14.01 3.24 35.79
C GLU A 349 -13.21 2.56 34.67
N VAL A 350 -13.37 1.24 34.50
CA VAL A 350 -12.77 0.49 33.38
C VAL A 350 -13.21 1.07 32.03
N ALA A 351 -14.48 1.48 31.89
CA ALA A 351 -14.97 2.15 30.69
C ALA A 351 -14.32 3.54 30.48
N ARG A 352 -14.20 4.36 31.53
CA ARG A 352 -13.47 5.66 31.46
C ARG A 352 -12.01 5.47 31.02
N HIS A 353 -11.31 4.49 31.59
CA HIS A 353 -9.92 4.20 31.23
C HIS A 353 -9.78 3.70 29.78
N ARG A 354 -10.69 2.84 29.31
CA ARG A 354 -10.72 2.41 27.89
C ARG A 354 -11.08 3.53 26.93
N ALA A 355 -12.01 4.42 27.29
CA ALA A 355 -12.35 5.61 26.49
C ALA A 355 -11.13 6.53 26.32
N ARG A 356 -10.36 6.79 27.38
CA ARG A 356 -9.11 7.57 27.31
C ARG A 356 -8.05 6.91 26.42
N ARG A 357 -7.86 5.59 26.52
CA ARG A 357 -6.93 4.85 25.64
C ARG A 357 -7.35 4.89 24.17
N ALA A 358 -8.64 4.73 23.88
CA ALA A 358 -9.17 4.81 22.51
C ALA A 358 -9.07 6.23 21.92
N ALA A 359 -9.27 7.27 22.73
CA ALA A 359 -9.06 8.65 22.31
C ALA A 359 -7.58 8.97 22.01
N LEU A 360 -6.65 8.43 22.80
CA LEU A 360 -5.22 8.53 22.54
C LEU A 360 -4.81 7.76 21.27
N ALA A 361 -5.37 6.58 21.02
CA ALA A 361 -5.18 5.85 19.76
C ALA A 361 -5.71 6.65 18.56
N ALA A 362 -6.87 7.30 18.67
CA ALA A 362 -7.40 8.17 17.63
C ALA A 362 -6.47 9.35 17.33
N ALA A 363 -5.89 9.99 18.36
CA ALA A 363 -4.92 11.07 18.17
C ALA A 363 -3.65 10.60 17.43
N ILE A 364 -3.16 9.39 17.72
CA ILE A 364 -2.03 8.78 16.99
C ILE A 364 -2.42 8.49 15.54
N SER A 365 -3.57 7.86 15.28
CA SER A 365 -4.04 7.59 13.92
C SER A 365 -4.23 8.87 13.09
N LEU A 366 -4.71 9.96 13.70
CA LEU A 366 -4.81 11.28 13.06
C LEU A 366 -3.43 11.83 12.70
N ALA A 367 -2.44 11.75 13.61
CA ALA A 367 -1.07 12.15 13.32
C ALA A 367 -0.45 11.32 12.17
N CYS A 368 -0.72 10.01 12.12
CA CYS A 368 -0.32 9.16 11.00
C CYS A 368 -0.99 9.56 9.68
N CYS A 369 -2.29 9.90 9.68
CA CYS A 369 -2.98 10.41 8.48
C CYS A 369 -2.33 11.70 7.96
N LEU A 370 -2.04 12.65 8.86
CA LEU A 370 -1.42 13.92 8.50
C LEU A 370 0.02 13.74 7.98
N ALA A 371 0.81 12.86 8.62
CA ALA A 371 2.16 12.53 8.16
C ALA A 371 2.16 11.85 6.77
N MET A 372 1.19 10.96 6.50
CA MET A 372 1.04 10.33 5.18
C MET A 372 0.60 11.33 4.11
N LEU A 373 -0.33 12.24 4.42
CA LEU A 373 -0.75 13.30 3.50
C LEU A 373 0.41 14.25 3.14
N LEU A 374 1.25 14.60 4.11
CA LEU A 374 2.44 15.42 3.87
C LEU A 374 3.50 14.65 3.06
N GLY A 375 3.72 13.37 3.39
CA GLY A 375 4.61 12.48 2.64
C GLY A 375 4.24 12.38 1.15
N MET A 376 2.96 12.19 0.85
CA MET A 376 2.43 12.18 -0.53
C MET A 376 2.71 13.45 -1.33
N GLN A 377 2.78 14.62 -0.68
CA GLN A 377 3.13 15.87 -1.35
C GLN A 377 4.64 15.97 -1.60
N SER A 378 5.47 15.43 -0.70
CA SER A 378 6.94 15.45 -0.83
C SER A 378 7.49 14.49 -1.89
N SER A 379 6.76 13.44 -2.29
CA SER A 379 7.24 12.42 -3.25
C SER A 379 7.27 12.85 -4.73
N GLN A 380 7.09 14.13 -5.07
CA GLN A 380 7.13 14.62 -6.46
C GLN A 380 8.55 15.08 -6.88
N THR A 381 9.51 14.16 -6.89
CA THR A 381 10.93 14.49 -7.16
C THR A 381 11.60 13.55 -8.17
N ASP A 382 10.95 13.31 -9.31
CA ASP A 382 11.58 12.76 -10.50
C ASP A 382 10.85 13.30 -11.74
N GLY A 383 11.58 13.83 -12.73
CA GLY A 383 10.99 14.41 -13.93
C GLY A 383 10.30 13.33 -14.78
N ALA A 384 9.04 13.56 -15.19
CA ALA A 384 8.33 12.63 -16.06
C ALA A 384 8.99 12.57 -17.46
N ILE A 385 9.41 11.38 -17.88
CA ILE A 385 10.19 11.21 -19.10
C ILE A 385 9.26 11.23 -20.32
N GLY A 386 9.03 12.42 -20.88
CA GLY A 386 8.24 12.59 -22.11
C GLY A 386 8.96 12.15 -23.39
N GLY A 387 10.29 12.19 -23.40
CA GLY A 387 11.10 11.91 -24.59
C GLY A 387 12.61 11.93 -24.31
N PRO A 388 13.47 11.83 -25.33
CA PRO A 388 14.91 11.94 -25.17
C PRO A 388 15.33 13.41 -24.98
N SER A 389 16.21 13.63 -24.01
CA SER A 389 16.85 14.92 -23.71
C SER A 389 17.81 15.35 -24.83
N ALA A 390 18.53 14.38 -25.42
CA ALA A 390 19.49 14.60 -26.49
C ALA A 390 19.60 13.38 -27.41
N VAL A 391 20.04 13.63 -28.66
CA VAL A 391 20.38 12.61 -29.66
C VAL A 391 21.81 12.81 -30.14
N ALA A 392 22.57 11.72 -30.26
CA ALA A 392 23.79 11.61 -31.06
C ALA A 392 23.69 10.36 -31.95
N VAL A 393 24.63 10.16 -32.88
CA VAL A 393 24.71 8.96 -33.71
C VAL A 393 26.15 8.48 -33.76
N VAL A 394 26.38 7.25 -33.30
CA VAL A 394 27.70 6.63 -33.26
C VAL A 394 28.05 6.06 -34.64
N PRO A 395 29.15 6.52 -35.27
CA PRO A 395 29.70 5.93 -36.50
C PRO A 395 29.69 4.41 -36.46
N GLY A 396 29.08 3.79 -37.46
CA GLY A 396 29.07 2.33 -37.58
C GLY A 396 28.34 1.54 -36.46
N GLN A 397 27.78 2.16 -35.42
CA GLN A 397 26.93 1.48 -34.44
C GLN A 397 25.45 1.82 -34.62
N GLY A 398 25.05 3.08 -34.42
CA GLY A 398 23.65 3.52 -34.48
C GLY A 398 23.34 4.76 -33.62
N PRO A 399 22.06 5.16 -33.49
CA PRO A 399 21.68 6.32 -32.70
C PRO A 399 21.85 6.07 -31.18
N LEU A 400 22.26 7.11 -30.47
CA LEU A 400 22.48 7.16 -29.04
C LEU A 400 21.52 8.21 -28.44
N LEU A 401 20.71 7.82 -27.46
CA LEU A 401 19.73 8.71 -26.82
C LEU A 401 20.02 8.90 -25.33
N LEU A 402 20.05 10.13 -24.85
CA LEU A 402 20.04 10.44 -23.42
C LEU A 402 18.60 10.63 -22.96
N ALA A 403 18.17 9.91 -21.91
CA ALA A 403 16.87 10.12 -21.26
C ALA A 403 17.00 9.89 -19.74
N ALA A 404 16.71 10.94 -18.95
CA ALA A 404 16.83 10.95 -17.49
C ALA A 404 18.06 10.19 -16.96
N ASN A 405 19.25 10.69 -17.32
CA ASN A 405 20.52 10.18 -16.81
C ASN A 405 20.81 8.69 -17.17
N ARG A 406 20.28 8.23 -18.31
CA ARG A 406 20.61 6.95 -18.94
C ARG A 406 20.85 7.13 -20.43
N LEU A 407 21.87 6.44 -20.93
CA LEU A 407 22.15 6.31 -22.35
C LEU A 407 21.45 5.06 -22.90
N LEU A 408 20.74 5.23 -24.00
CA LEU A 408 20.07 4.16 -24.75
C LEU A 408 20.84 3.97 -26.06
N LEU A 409 21.45 2.80 -26.22
CA LEU A 409 22.30 2.46 -27.36
C LEU A 409 21.50 1.61 -28.37
N HIS A 410 21.58 1.93 -29.65
CA HIS A 410 20.84 1.26 -30.72
C HIS A 410 21.76 0.84 -31.86
N ASP A 411 21.30 -0.13 -32.65
CA ASP A 411 22.00 -0.62 -33.85
C ASP A 411 21.76 0.25 -35.11
N ARG A 412 22.39 -0.15 -36.22
CA ARG A 412 22.30 0.56 -37.51
C ARG A 412 20.88 0.59 -38.11
N ALA A 413 19.95 -0.22 -37.60
CA ALA A 413 18.54 -0.23 -37.98
C ALA A 413 17.64 0.51 -36.95
N GLY A 414 18.20 1.00 -35.84
CA GLY A 414 17.48 1.67 -34.77
C GLY A 414 16.88 0.73 -33.73
N VAL A 415 17.31 -0.55 -33.70
CA VAL A 415 16.92 -1.52 -32.68
C VAL A 415 17.78 -1.31 -31.45
N GLY A 416 17.15 -1.08 -30.29
CA GLY A 416 17.87 -0.90 -29.03
C GLY A 416 18.66 -2.14 -28.60
N GLN A 417 19.95 -1.96 -28.34
CA GLN A 417 20.87 -3.01 -27.89
C GLN A 417 21.04 -3.00 -26.36
N ALA A 418 21.29 -1.83 -25.77
CA ALA A 418 21.69 -1.70 -24.37
C ALA A 418 21.18 -0.41 -23.71
N VAL A 419 21.07 -0.43 -22.39
CA VAL A 419 20.83 0.74 -21.54
C VAL A 419 21.98 0.85 -20.56
N LEU A 420 22.72 1.96 -20.60
CA LEU A 420 23.74 2.29 -19.61
C LEU A 420 23.19 3.37 -18.69
N GLY A 421 23.01 3.04 -17.41
CA GLY A 421 22.67 4.02 -16.38
C GLY A 421 23.92 4.71 -15.83
N ALA A 422 23.77 5.94 -15.34
CA ALA A 422 24.82 6.75 -14.72
C ALA A 422 25.76 5.96 -13.77
N GLN A 423 25.19 5.15 -12.87
CA GLN A 423 25.91 4.30 -11.92
C GLN A 423 26.84 3.26 -12.58
N GLN A 424 26.54 2.81 -13.79
CA GLN A 424 27.39 1.88 -14.55
C GLN A 424 28.53 2.61 -15.24
N LEU A 425 28.35 3.88 -15.58
CA LEU A 425 29.34 4.77 -16.18
C LEU A 425 30.24 5.45 -15.13
N GLY A 426 29.91 5.34 -13.84
CA GLY A 426 30.64 6.02 -12.77
C GLY A 426 30.28 7.51 -12.60
N VAL A 427 29.13 7.93 -13.12
CA VAL A 427 28.65 9.32 -13.07
C VAL A 427 27.42 9.48 -12.16
N ALA A 428 27.29 10.65 -11.56
CA ALA A 428 26.12 11.10 -10.82
C ALA A 428 25.08 11.71 -11.77
N THR A 429 25.49 12.50 -12.76
CA THR A 429 24.62 13.14 -13.77
C THR A 429 25.28 13.17 -15.15
N LEU A 430 24.44 13.18 -16.20
CA LEU A 430 24.80 13.45 -17.60
C LEU A 430 23.72 14.33 -18.23
N SER A 431 24.15 15.30 -19.04
CA SER A 431 23.32 16.33 -19.68
C SER A 431 23.61 16.42 -21.19
N PRO A 432 22.74 17.06 -22.00
CA PRO A 432 23.16 17.62 -23.28
C PRO A 432 24.29 18.65 -23.10
N PRO A 433 25.08 18.95 -24.14
CA PRO A 433 25.10 18.32 -25.46
C PRO A 433 25.73 16.91 -25.44
N LEU A 434 25.64 16.20 -26.56
CA LEU A 434 26.35 14.93 -26.80
C LEU A 434 27.12 15.04 -28.12
N ALA A 435 28.41 14.70 -28.12
CA ALA A 435 29.16 14.42 -29.35
C ALA A 435 30.13 13.25 -29.13
N LEU A 436 30.87 12.88 -30.16
CA LEU A 436 31.78 11.75 -30.15
C LEU A 436 33.16 12.19 -30.62
N ASP A 437 34.20 11.64 -30.01
CA ASP A 437 35.58 11.80 -30.50
C ASP A 437 35.91 10.76 -31.60
N PRO A 438 37.07 10.88 -32.29
CA PRO A 438 37.44 9.95 -33.36
C PRO A 438 37.65 8.49 -32.94
N GLU A 439 37.55 8.17 -31.64
CA GLU A 439 37.62 6.83 -31.07
C GLU A 439 36.23 6.30 -30.65
N ASP A 440 35.15 6.92 -31.15
CA ASP A 440 33.73 6.64 -30.80
C ASP A 440 33.41 6.81 -29.29
N ARG A 441 34.25 7.52 -28.52
CA ARG A 441 33.97 7.83 -27.10
C ARG A 441 33.05 9.04 -27.00
N LEU A 442 32.10 8.97 -26.06
CA LEU A 442 31.11 10.03 -25.84
C LEU A 442 31.73 11.19 -25.06
N LEU A 443 31.61 12.41 -25.58
CA LEU A 443 31.83 13.66 -24.86
C LEU A 443 30.47 14.26 -24.47
N ALA A 444 30.28 14.52 -23.18
CA ALA A 444 29.06 15.09 -22.62
C ALA A 444 29.32 15.80 -21.27
N PRO A 445 28.63 16.90 -20.94
CA PRO A 445 28.70 17.52 -19.61
C PRO A 445 28.04 16.62 -18.56
N GLY A 446 28.63 16.55 -17.36
CA GLY A 446 28.09 15.77 -16.25
C GLY A 446 28.90 15.87 -14.96
N GLN A 447 28.52 15.08 -13.95
CA GLN A 447 29.22 15.00 -12.66
C GLN A 447 29.67 13.54 -12.42
N LEU A 448 30.89 13.33 -11.94
CA LEU A 448 31.39 12.01 -11.55
C LEU A 448 30.74 11.55 -10.22
N ALA A 449 30.59 10.24 -10.02
CA ALA A 449 29.99 9.66 -8.81
C ALA A 449 30.96 9.49 -7.64
N LEU A 450 32.23 9.89 -7.80
CA LEU A 450 33.32 9.71 -6.84
C LEU A 450 33.93 11.05 -6.40
N GLY A 451 33.05 11.97 -5.97
CA GLY A 451 33.39 13.18 -5.23
C GLY A 451 32.71 13.20 -3.85
N ALA A 452 33.17 14.08 -2.96
CA ALA A 452 32.39 14.43 -1.77
C ALA A 452 31.13 15.22 -2.18
N ALA A 453 30.13 15.28 -1.31
CA ALA A 453 28.82 15.87 -1.62
C ALA A 453 28.81 17.42 -1.54
N ASP A 454 29.77 18.06 -2.22
CA ASP A 454 29.73 19.48 -2.56
C ASP A 454 29.07 19.69 -3.93
N GLU A 455 28.58 20.90 -4.18
CA GLU A 455 27.87 21.29 -5.40
C GLU A 455 28.84 21.52 -6.58
N GLN A 456 29.61 20.49 -6.95
CA GLN A 456 30.57 20.53 -8.04
C GLN A 456 29.88 20.84 -9.39
N ALA A 457 30.39 21.83 -10.12
CA ALA A 457 29.88 22.20 -11.44
C ALA A 457 29.97 21.02 -12.44
N PRO A 458 29.10 20.96 -13.46
CA PRO A 458 29.12 19.88 -14.45
C PRO A 458 30.35 20.02 -15.37
N ALA A 459 31.36 19.17 -15.14
CA ALA A 459 32.55 19.11 -15.98
C ALA A 459 32.27 18.43 -17.33
N LEU A 460 33.11 18.68 -18.34
CA LEU A 460 33.10 17.91 -19.58
C LEU A 460 33.68 16.52 -19.30
N LEU A 461 32.90 15.47 -19.54
CA LEU A 461 33.30 14.08 -19.30
C LEU A 461 33.56 13.36 -20.63
N ARG A 462 34.57 12.48 -20.64
CA ARG A 462 34.85 11.51 -21.70
C ARG A 462 34.41 10.12 -21.23
N CYS A 463 33.51 9.49 -21.97
CA CYS A 463 32.87 8.23 -21.59
C CYS A 463 33.14 7.13 -22.64
N ALA A 464 33.79 6.05 -22.21
CA ALA A 464 33.91 4.83 -23.01
C ALA A 464 32.58 4.05 -22.96
N LEU A 465 32.06 3.66 -24.14
CA LEU A 465 30.76 2.98 -24.25
C LEU A 465 30.87 1.45 -24.22
N GLU A 466 31.98 0.87 -24.71
CA GLU A 466 32.22 -0.59 -24.68
C GLU A 466 32.59 -1.09 -23.27
N GLN A 467 33.41 -0.31 -22.57
CA GLN A 467 33.77 -0.51 -21.17
C GLN A 467 33.16 0.67 -20.40
N PRO A 468 31.92 0.55 -19.88
CA PRO A 468 31.17 1.69 -19.36
C PRO A 468 31.91 2.36 -18.21
N HIS A 469 32.50 3.50 -18.49
CA HIS A 469 33.24 4.34 -17.55
C HIS A 469 33.39 5.74 -18.15
N CYS A 470 33.22 6.77 -17.33
CA CYS A 470 33.55 8.14 -17.66
C CYS A 470 34.69 8.67 -16.78
N GLU A 471 35.57 9.43 -17.39
CA GLU A 471 36.62 10.23 -16.77
C GLU A 471 36.37 11.73 -17.07
N GLN A 472 37.00 12.62 -16.31
CA GLN A 472 36.97 14.04 -16.61
C GLN A 472 37.86 14.33 -17.82
N PHE A 473 37.32 14.98 -18.85
CA PHE A 473 38.06 15.29 -20.08
C PHE A 473 39.01 16.48 -19.90
N SER A 474 38.61 17.50 -19.12
CA SER A 474 39.46 18.65 -18.82
C SER A 474 39.16 19.22 -17.43
N GLU A 475 40.21 19.52 -16.68
CA GLU A 475 40.14 20.31 -15.44
C GLU A 475 40.03 21.82 -15.73
N GLN A 476 40.50 22.27 -16.90
CA GLN A 476 40.54 23.68 -17.29
C GLN A 476 39.17 24.27 -17.70
N LEU A 477 38.12 23.42 -17.71
CA LEU A 477 36.72 23.79 -17.98
C LEU A 477 35.85 23.82 -16.70
N ALA A 478 36.42 23.67 -15.50
CA ALA A 478 35.65 23.51 -14.27
C ALA A 478 34.68 24.66 -13.95
N ASP A 479 35.00 25.89 -14.36
CA ASP A 479 34.19 27.10 -14.13
C ASP A 479 33.36 27.53 -15.37
N SER A 480 33.41 26.78 -16.47
CA SER A 480 32.79 27.15 -17.76
C SER A 480 31.44 26.50 -18.01
N SER A 481 30.53 27.17 -18.70
CA SER A 481 29.34 26.52 -19.26
C SER A 481 29.69 25.76 -20.55
N ILE A 482 29.05 24.61 -20.76
CA ILE A 482 29.31 23.73 -21.91
C ILE A 482 28.01 23.61 -22.70
N ASP A 483 27.57 24.73 -23.28
CA ASP A 483 26.23 24.87 -23.86
C ASP A 483 26.14 24.27 -25.28
N ALA A 484 27.26 24.31 -26.01
CA ALA A 484 27.45 23.56 -27.24
C ALA A 484 28.88 23.04 -27.36
N LEU A 485 29.04 21.94 -28.09
CA LEU A 485 30.35 21.34 -28.35
C LEU A 485 30.39 20.68 -29.73
N ALA A 486 31.56 20.74 -30.38
CA ALA A 486 31.86 20.09 -31.65
C ALA A 486 33.27 19.49 -31.59
N VAL A 487 33.54 18.47 -32.42
CA VAL A 487 34.83 17.78 -32.46
C VAL A 487 35.36 17.73 -33.88
N ASN A 488 36.64 18.02 -34.08
CA ASN A 488 37.31 17.83 -35.36
C ASN A 488 37.58 16.33 -35.61
N PRO A 489 37.02 15.73 -36.68
CA PRO A 489 37.22 14.30 -36.96
C PRO A 489 38.64 13.94 -37.42
N LEU A 490 39.50 14.93 -37.72
CA LEU A 490 40.86 14.70 -38.26
C LEU A 490 41.95 14.65 -37.17
N ASP A 491 41.87 15.51 -36.15
CA ASP A 491 42.88 15.62 -35.07
C ASP A 491 42.31 15.39 -33.66
N GLY A 492 40.98 15.28 -33.52
CA GLY A 492 40.30 15.09 -32.25
C GLY A 492 40.25 16.33 -31.36
N SER A 493 40.60 17.52 -31.86
CA SER A 493 40.39 18.79 -31.14
C SER A 493 38.90 19.04 -30.89
N VAL A 494 38.61 19.64 -29.74
CA VAL A 494 37.25 19.86 -29.25
C VAL A 494 37.00 21.36 -29.13
N PHE A 495 35.90 21.83 -29.72
CA PHE A 495 35.43 23.20 -29.61
C PHE A 495 34.25 23.22 -28.64
N VAL A 496 34.27 24.15 -27.68
CA VAL A 496 33.21 24.37 -26.70
C VAL A 496 32.73 25.82 -26.79
N ALA A 497 31.42 26.02 -26.66
CA ALA A 497 30.79 27.34 -26.53
C ALA A 497 30.30 27.54 -25.10
N ASP A 498 30.82 28.58 -24.45
CA ASP A 498 30.41 29.08 -23.14
C ASP A 498 29.53 30.32 -23.36
N SER A 499 28.21 30.13 -23.38
CA SER A 499 27.27 31.23 -23.63
C SER A 499 27.07 32.14 -22.41
N ALA A 500 27.56 31.73 -21.22
CA ALA A 500 27.51 32.53 -20.01
C ALA A 500 28.65 33.57 -19.95
N ALA A 501 29.85 33.19 -20.40
CA ALA A 501 31.00 34.06 -20.57
C ALA A 501 30.98 34.82 -21.91
N GLY A 502 30.34 34.26 -22.95
CA GLY A 502 30.41 34.77 -24.31
C GLY A 502 31.73 34.39 -25.00
N GLU A 503 32.21 33.16 -24.75
CA GLU A 503 33.51 32.69 -25.23
C GLU A 503 33.39 31.37 -26.01
N LEU A 504 34.23 31.24 -27.05
CA LEU A 504 34.59 29.97 -27.63
C LEU A 504 35.93 29.49 -27.04
N LEU A 505 36.04 28.18 -26.84
CA LEU A 505 37.21 27.50 -26.30
C LEU A 505 37.61 26.37 -27.24
N LYS A 506 38.92 26.26 -27.55
CA LYS A 506 39.48 25.16 -28.33
C LYS A 506 40.41 24.34 -27.45
N LEU A 507 40.17 23.04 -27.38
CA LEU A 507 40.98 22.08 -26.64
C LEU A 507 41.60 21.05 -27.58
N ASN A 508 42.75 20.49 -27.23
CA ASN A 508 43.32 19.35 -27.94
C ASN A 508 42.60 18.04 -27.58
N SER A 509 42.97 16.94 -28.23
CA SER A 509 42.35 15.61 -28.01
C SER A 509 42.58 15.01 -26.61
N GLN A 510 43.45 15.62 -25.80
CA GLN A 510 43.70 15.27 -24.38
C GLN A 510 43.02 16.23 -23.38
N GLY A 511 42.33 17.27 -23.85
CA GLY A 511 41.60 18.22 -23.00
C GLY A 511 42.43 19.40 -22.47
N GLU A 512 43.60 19.68 -23.05
CA GLU A 512 44.36 20.90 -22.77
C GLU A 512 43.83 22.05 -23.64
N LEU A 513 43.60 23.22 -23.05
CA LEU A 513 43.16 24.43 -23.76
C LEU A 513 44.28 24.97 -24.67
N LEU A 514 43.99 25.08 -25.97
CA LEU A 514 44.88 25.65 -26.99
C LEU A 514 44.60 27.14 -27.22
N ALA A 515 43.32 27.50 -27.35
CA ALA A 515 42.90 28.85 -27.69
C ALA A 515 41.54 29.22 -27.06
N ARG A 516 41.30 30.53 -26.91
CA ARG A 516 40.08 31.14 -26.35
C ARG A 516 39.77 32.41 -27.13
N ALA A 517 38.50 32.66 -27.44
CA ALA A 517 38.06 33.82 -28.19
C ALA A 517 36.70 34.35 -27.68
N ALA A 518 36.58 35.66 -27.50
CA ALA A 518 35.30 36.29 -27.15
C ALA A 518 34.42 36.46 -28.40
N VAL A 519 33.22 35.87 -28.39
CA VAL A 519 32.31 35.79 -29.55
C VAL A 519 30.87 36.00 -29.11
N ALA A 520 30.07 36.71 -29.90
CA ALA A 520 28.65 36.93 -29.61
C ALA A 520 27.82 35.64 -29.82
N LEU A 521 27.58 34.90 -28.74
CA LEU A 521 26.84 33.63 -28.75
C LEU A 521 25.34 33.83 -28.38
N PRO A 522 24.41 33.07 -29.00
CA PRO A 522 23.04 32.95 -28.49
C PRO A 522 22.98 32.09 -27.21
N ALA A 523 21.90 32.22 -26.45
CA ALA A 523 21.64 31.42 -25.23
C ALA A 523 21.34 29.92 -25.51
N GLN A 524 21.31 29.50 -26.77
CA GLN A 524 21.34 28.09 -27.20
C GLN A 524 22.27 28.01 -28.42
N PRO A 525 23.59 27.97 -28.21
CA PRO A 525 24.54 27.87 -29.30
C PRO A 525 24.47 26.49 -29.96
N VAL A 526 24.87 26.43 -31.23
CA VAL A 526 25.04 25.19 -31.99
C VAL A 526 26.32 25.28 -32.78
N LEU A 527 27.30 24.46 -32.41
CA LEU A 527 28.57 24.34 -33.13
C LEU A 527 28.49 23.23 -34.19
N ARG A 528 29.00 23.52 -35.38
CA ARG A 528 29.28 22.55 -36.44
C ARG A 528 30.66 22.84 -37.04
N LEU A 529 31.45 21.81 -37.29
CA LEU A 529 32.65 21.91 -38.12
C LEU A 529 32.34 21.29 -39.48
N ASP A 530 32.47 22.04 -40.56
CA ASP A 530 32.26 21.57 -41.93
C ASP A 530 33.29 22.21 -42.87
N SER A 531 33.83 21.46 -43.83
CA SER A 531 34.78 21.96 -44.84
C SER A 531 36.01 22.75 -44.35
N GLY A 532 36.38 22.64 -43.06
CA GLY A 532 37.46 23.44 -42.46
C GLY A 532 37.00 24.81 -41.94
N LEU A 533 35.72 24.97 -41.61
CA LEU A 533 35.13 26.19 -41.05
C LEU A 533 34.32 25.83 -39.79
N LEU A 534 34.42 26.68 -38.75
CA LEU A 534 33.62 26.55 -37.54
C LEU A 534 32.36 27.41 -37.69
N LEU A 535 31.20 26.76 -37.77
CA LEU A 535 29.90 27.41 -37.97
C LEU A 535 29.14 27.49 -36.64
N VAL A 536 28.55 28.66 -36.38
CA VAL A 536 27.78 28.96 -35.16
C VAL A 536 26.49 29.70 -35.52
N ASN A 537 25.37 29.40 -34.87
CA ASN A 537 24.14 30.20 -35.04
C ASN A 537 24.31 31.62 -34.46
N SER A 538 23.85 32.63 -35.19
CA SER A 538 24.02 34.06 -34.84
C SER A 538 23.12 34.47 -33.67
N ALA A 539 23.64 35.33 -32.78
CA ALA A 539 22.98 35.67 -31.52
C ALA A 539 21.69 36.50 -31.65
N GLY A 540 21.54 37.28 -32.73
CA GLY A 540 20.44 38.24 -32.92
C GLY A 540 19.69 38.13 -34.25
N ALA A 541 20.08 37.21 -35.12
CA ALA A 541 19.61 37.11 -36.50
C ALA A 541 19.31 35.65 -36.91
N PRO A 542 18.47 35.43 -37.94
CA PRO A 542 18.26 34.11 -38.53
C PRO A 542 19.44 33.76 -39.47
N ALA A 543 20.64 33.70 -38.92
CA ALA A 543 21.91 33.64 -39.63
C ALA A 543 22.93 32.71 -38.93
N ILE A 544 24.04 32.41 -39.61
CA ILE A 544 25.10 31.50 -39.18
C ILE A 544 26.45 32.19 -39.39
N SER A 545 27.15 32.50 -38.30
CA SER A 545 28.49 33.06 -38.33
C SER A 545 29.51 32.01 -38.78
N VAL A 546 30.40 32.41 -39.70
CA VAL A 546 31.49 31.57 -40.20
C VAL A 546 32.78 32.00 -39.53
N LEU A 547 33.35 31.12 -38.69
CA LEU A 547 34.50 31.43 -37.85
C LEU A 547 35.72 30.58 -38.21
N ARG A 548 36.90 31.13 -37.95
CA ARG A 548 38.20 30.43 -38.01
C ARG A 548 38.40 29.48 -36.84
N TYR A 549 39.14 28.40 -37.08
CA TYR A 549 39.39 27.32 -36.11
C TYR A 549 40.89 27.07 -35.84
N GLU A 550 41.77 27.72 -36.59
CA GLU A 550 43.22 27.72 -36.44
C GLU A 550 43.64 28.47 -35.16
N ASP A 551 44.70 28.03 -34.46
CA ASP A 551 45.02 28.50 -33.10
C ASP A 551 45.35 30.01 -33.03
N ASP A 552 46.17 30.51 -33.97
CA ASP A 552 46.61 31.91 -34.02
C ASP A 552 45.48 32.91 -34.33
N ALA A 553 44.32 32.42 -34.76
CA ALA A 553 43.22 33.20 -35.32
C ALA A 553 41.84 32.69 -34.85
N PHE A 554 41.82 31.94 -33.75
CA PHE A 554 40.65 31.21 -33.31
C PHE A 554 39.45 32.15 -33.04
N GLY A 555 38.28 31.81 -33.58
CA GLY A 555 37.06 32.59 -33.38
C GLY A 555 36.98 33.90 -34.19
N GLU A 556 37.99 34.27 -34.99
CA GLU A 556 37.84 35.36 -35.97
C GLU A 556 36.69 35.05 -36.93
N GLN A 557 35.77 36.01 -37.11
CA GLN A 557 34.67 35.87 -38.06
C GLN A 557 35.13 36.22 -39.49
N LEU A 558 34.95 35.27 -40.41
CA LEU A 558 35.21 35.43 -41.84
C LEU A 558 34.00 35.99 -42.59
N ASP A 559 32.79 35.51 -42.24
CA ASP A 559 31.55 35.77 -42.99
C ASP A 559 30.31 35.56 -42.10
N GLU A 560 29.13 35.92 -42.59
CA GLU A 560 27.83 35.56 -41.99
C GLU A 560 26.85 35.05 -43.06
N ILE A 561 26.57 33.76 -43.03
CA ILE A 561 25.60 33.13 -43.93
C ILE A 561 24.20 33.47 -43.43
N VAL A 562 23.37 34.10 -44.27
CA VAL A 562 21.98 34.45 -43.96
C VAL A 562 21.04 33.62 -44.85
N PRO A 563 20.62 32.40 -44.43
CA PRO A 563 19.81 31.54 -45.29
C PRO A 563 18.39 32.07 -45.40
N GLN A 564 17.94 32.42 -46.60
CA GLN A 564 16.63 33.03 -46.83
C GLN A 564 15.60 31.94 -47.22
N PRO A 565 14.68 31.52 -46.33
CA PRO A 565 13.70 30.49 -46.69
C PRO A 565 12.65 30.97 -47.71
N PHE A 566 12.35 32.28 -47.74
CA PHE A 566 11.49 32.95 -48.72
C PHE A 566 11.88 34.44 -48.83
N ALA A 567 11.43 35.15 -49.88
CA ALA A 567 11.70 36.58 -50.07
C ALA A 567 11.21 37.49 -48.91
N ASP A 568 10.05 37.17 -48.32
CA ASP A 568 9.47 37.95 -47.21
C ASP A 568 9.88 37.43 -45.80
N ALA A 569 10.92 36.60 -45.70
CA ALA A 569 11.24 35.85 -44.48
C ALA A 569 11.69 36.70 -43.28
N THR A 570 12.27 37.89 -43.52
CA THR A 570 13.06 38.67 -42.55
C THR A 570 12.29 39.05 -41.28
N ASN A 571 10.99 39.32 -41.39
CA ASN A 571 10.13 39.67 -40.25
C ASN A 571 9.41 38.46 -39.60
N ARG A 572 9.51 37.27 -40.20
CA ARG A 572 8.75 36.08 -39.77
C ARG A 572 9.54 35.15 -38.86
N TYR A 573 10.84 35.01 -39.13
CA TYR A 573 11.73 34.10 -38.39
C TYR A 573 12.66 34.87 -37.44
N GLY A 574 12.95 34.26 -36.29
CA GLY A 574 13.71 34.83 -35.18
C GLY A 574 15.19 34.50 -35.30
N ALA A 575 15.61 33.45 -34.58
CA ALA A 575 16.95 32.85 -34.65
C ALA A 575 16.90 31.49 -35.37
N ILE A 576 18.09 30.93 -35.64
CA ILE A 576 18.27 29.53 -36.03
C ILE A 576 18.50 28.69 -34.77
N ARG A 577 17.70 27.65 -34.57
CA ARG A 577 17.73 26.77 -33.38
C ARG A 577 18.76 25.64 -33.51
N ASP A 578 18.85 25.05 -34.70
CA ASP A 578 19.80 23.98 -35.02
C ASP A 578 19.96 23.93 -36.54
N PHE A 579 21.14 23.53 -37.01
CA PHE A 579 21.47 23.36 -38.41
C PHE A 579 22.48 22.21 -38.58
N LEU A 580 22.43 21.51 -39.72
CA LEU A 580 23.21 20.31 -39.95
C LEU A 580 23.40 20.02 -41.45
N PRO A 581 24.61 19.67 -41.92
CA PRO A 581 24.81 19.17 -43.28
C PRO A 581 24.40 17.68 -43.37
N LEU A 582 23.75 17.29 -44.46
CA LEU A 582 23.35 15.90 -44.73
C LEU A 582 23.36 15.62 -46.23
N GLY A 583 24.40 14.97 -46.72
CA GLY A 583 24.63 14.83 -48.16
C GLY A 583 24.95 16.19 -48.78
N ASP A 584 24.44 16.47 -49.97
CA ASP A 584 24.69 17.73 -50.69
C ASP A 584 23.79 18.90 -50.24
N GLN A 585 23.27 18.85 -49.01
CA GLN A 585 22.18 19.71 -48.54
C GLN A 585 22.29 20.10 -47.06
N TRP A 586 21.98 21.35 -46.76
CA TRP A 586 21.92 21.91 -45.42
C TRP A 586 20.50 21.88 -44.87
N TRP A 587 20.33 21.40 -43.65
CA TRP A 587 19.04 21.39 -42.94
C TRP A 587 19.06 22.40 -41.80
N VAL A 588 17.97 23.14 -41.61
CA VAL A 588 17.88 24.28 -40.68
C VAL A 588 16.54 24.29 -39.97
N ILE A 589 16.54 24.42 -38.64
CA ILE A 589 15.36 24.72 -37.84
C ILE A 589 15.31 26.25 -37.60
N PHE A 590 14.31 26.92 -38.18
CA PHE A 590 14.06 28.33 -37.89
C PHE A 590 13.03 28.50 -36.77
N GLU A 591 13.34 29.33 -35.79
CA GLU A 591 12.36 29.80 -34.83
C GLU A 591 11.44 30.85 -35.45
N ARG A 592 10.17 30.89 -35.03
CA ARG A 592 9.20 31.88 -35.51
C ARG A 592 9.01 32.98 -34.48
N ARG A 593 8.89 34.24 -34.93
CA ARG A 593 8.64 35.39 -34.04
C ARG A 593 7.22 35.43 -33.47
N ASP A 594 6.28 34.67 -34.03
CA ASP A 594 4.86 34.70 -33.70
C ASP A 594 4.38 33.51 -32.84
N ASP A 595 5.22 33.08 -31.89
CA ASP A 595 4.99 32.01 -30.88
C ASP A 595 4.45 30.68 -31.45
N ARG A 596 4.69 30.46 -32.75
CA ARG A 596 4.31 29.24 -33.47
C ARG A 596 5.49 28.27 -33.57
N PRO A 597 5.23 26.95 -33.66
CA PRO A 597 6.29 25.94 -33.63
C PRO A 597 7.34 26.17 -34.72
N ALA A 598 8.60 25.91 -34.35
CA ALA A 598 9.76 26.06 -35.23
C ALA A 598 9.62 25.20 -36.50
N GLU A 599 10.06 25.75 -37.63
CA GLU A 599 9.84 25.18 -38.95
C GLU A 599 11.15 24.64 -39.55
N LEU A 600 11.07 23.46 -40.17
CA LEU A 600 12.23 22.76 -40.74
C LEU A 600 12.37 23.06 -42.24
N PHE A 601 13.55 23.52 -42.62
CA PHE A 601 13.93 23.86 -43.99
C PHE A 601 15.18 23.11 -44.43
N ARG A 602 15.36 23.06 -45.74
CA ARG A 602 16.50 22.46 -46.42
C ARG A 602 16.96 23.36 -47.57
N PHE A 603 18.26 23.50 -47.73
CA PHE A 603 18.95 24.28 -48.76
C PHE A 603 19.96 23.40 -49.50
N ASP A 604 20.47 23.85 -50.65
CA ASP A 604 21.66 23.25 -51.27
C ASP A 604 22.97 23.67 -50.57
N GLN A 605 24.12 23.15 -51.01
CA GLN A 605 25.45 23.51 -50.48
C GLN A 605 25.77 25.01 -50.58
N GLN A 606 25.14 25.74 -51.51
CA GLN A 606 25.33 27.17 -51.73
C GLN A 606 24.34 28.02 -50.90
N TRP A 607 23.59 27.38 -50.00
CA TRP A 607 22.51 27.97 -49.18
C TRP A 607 21.37 28.59 -50.00
N GLN A 608 21.20 28.12 -51.23
CA GLN A 608 20.15 28.50 -52.17
C GLN A 608 19.03 27.43 -52.16
N SER A 609 18.07 27.59 -53.07
CA SER A 609 16.99 26.62 -53.34
C SER A 609 16.19 26.14 -52.11
N PRO A 610 15.63 27.05 -51.27
CA PRO A 610 14.95 26.68 -50.02
C PRO A 610 13.73 25.77 -50.25
N ALA A 611 13.75 24.60 -49.63
CA ALA A 611 12.65 23.64 -49.59
C ALA A 611 12.18 23.44 -48.14
N ARG A 612 10.86 23.56 -47.91
CA ARG A 612 10.24 23.32 -46.59
C ARG A 612 9.96 21.83 -46.38
N ALA A 613 10.44 21.26 -45.28
CA ALA A 613 10.06 19.91 -44.89
C ALA A 613 8.68 19.90 -44.19
N THR A 614 7.83 18.92 -44.49
CA THR A 614 6.50 18.83 -43.89
C THR A 614 6.55 18.09 -42.55
N LEU A 615 6.59 18.86 -41.46
CA LEU A 615 6.40 18.34 -40.10
C LEU A 615 4.95 17.88 -39.89
N PRO A 616 4.69 16.76 -39.18
CA PRO A 616 3.33 16.35 -38.81
C PRO A 616 2.61 17.39 -37.93
N SER A 617 1.28 17.41 -37.98
CA SER A 617 0.46 18.33 -37.18
C SER A 617 0.79 18.27 -35.69
N GLY A 618 1.18 19.39 -35.09
CA GLY A 618 1.58 19.49 -33.68
C GLY A 618 3.03 19.11 -33.37
N ALA A 619 3.82 18.68 -34.36
CA ALA A 619 5.25 18.44 -34.18
C ALA A 619 6.02 19.76 -33.97
N VAL A 620 7.02 19.72 -33.07
CA VAL A 620 7.98 20.82 -32.85
C VAL A 620 9.38 20.27 -33.11
N ALA A 621 10.13 20.89 -34.01
CA ALA A 621 11.53 20.54 -34.24
C ALA A 621 12.41 21.13 -33.12
N GLY A 622 13.25 20.28 -32.50
CA GLY A 622 14.08 20.64 -31.35
C GLY A 622 15.59 20.42 -31.53
N GLN A 623 16.02 19.34 -32.17
CA GLN A 623 17.44 19.04 -32.46
C GLN A 623 17.53 18.20 -33.73
N LEU A 624 18.59 18.35 -34.51
CA LEU A 624 18.93 17.58 -35.70
C LEU A 624 20.05 16.56 -35.41
N ALA A 625 20.00 15.40 -36.06
CA ALA A 625 21.09 14.42 -36.06
C ALA A 625 21.15 13.63 -37.38
N ALA A 626 22.35 13.39 -37.91
CA ALA A 626 22.57 12.67 -39.16
C ALA A 626 22.70 11.16 -38.91
N TRP A 627 21.86 10.36 -39.56
CA TRP A 627 21.84 8.91 -39.44
C TRP A 627 22.03 8.23 -40.81
N GLY A 628 23.27 8.25 -41.29
CA GLY A 628 23.59 7.87 -42.67
C GLY A 628 22.98 8.88 -43.65
N LYS A 629 22.22 8.42 -44.65
CA LYS A 629 21.46 9.26 -45.60
C LYS A 629 20.05 9.64 -45.09
N ARG A 630 19.90 9.83 -43.78
CA ARG A 630 18.63 10.20 -43.13
C ARG A 630 18.83 11.24 -42.06
N LEU A 631 17.86 12.14 -41.94
CA LEU A 631 17.78 13.08 -40.83
C LEU A 631 16.93 12.48 -39.72
N LEU A 632 17.43 12.51 -38.48
CA LEU A 632 16.62 12.35 -37.27
C LEU A 632 16.33 13.74 -36.70
N VAL A 633 15.08 13.98 -36.32
CA VAL A 633 14.65 15.24 -35.68
C VAL A 633 14.04 14.93 -34.32
N ARG A 634 14.71 15.43 -33.27
CA ARG A 634 14.26 15.33 -31.89
C ARG A 634 13.06 16.26 -31.67
N GLN A 635 12.01 15.72 -31.08
CA GLN A 635 10.87 16.48 -30.57
C GLN A 635 11.00 16.63 -29.05
N PRO A 636 10.99 17.85 -28.49
CA PRO A 636 10.95 18.04 -27.03
C PRO A 636 9.71 17.38 -26.42
N GLY A 637 9.89 16.59 -25.36
CA GLY A 637 8.78 15.96 -24.63
C GLY A 637 8.02 14.85 -25.38
N SER A 638 8.58 14.30 -26.46
CA SER A 638 7.95 13.24 -27.26
C SER A 638 8.89 12.04 -27.47
N ILE A 639 8.34 10.82 -27.36
CA ILE A 639 9.09 9.55 -27.45
C ILE A 639 9.59 9.23 -28.88
N PRO A 640 8.77 9.33 -29.95
CA PRO A 640 9.25 9.07 -31.31
C PRO A 640 10.13 10.21 -31.84
N LEU A 641 11.25 9.84 -32.46
CA LEU A 641 12.05 10.75 -33.28
C LEU A 641 11.46 10.80 -34.68
N LEU A 642 11.19 12.00 -35.20
CA LEU A 642 10.83 12.13 -36.61
C LEU A 642 12.05 11.77 -37.47
N LYS A 643 11.79 11.25 -38.66
CA LYS A 643 12.82 10.76 -39.56
C LYS A 643 12.50 11.17 -40.99
N PHE A 644 13.46 11.77 -41.68
CA PHE A 644 13.32 12.20 -43.07
C PHE A 644 14.38 11.53 -43.94
N ASN A 645 14.06 11.29 -45.20
CA ASN A 645 15.07 10.93 -46.20
C ASN A 645 15.88 12.17 -46.62
N GLU A 646 16.91 11.93 -47.43
CA GLU A 646 17.73 12.97 -48.07
C GLU A 646 16.88 13.92 -48.95
N GLN A 647 15.77 13.45 -49.51
CA GLN A 647 14.90 14.18 -50.45
C GLN A 647 13.92 15.17 -49.80
N GLY A 648 13.68 15.09 -48.49
CA GLY A 648 12.73 15.94 -47.75
C GLY A 648 11.45 15.24 -47.28
N ASP A 649 11.24 13.98 -47.68
CA ASP A 649 10.05 13.20 -47.37
C ASP A 649 10.11 12.61 -45.95
N ALA A 650 8.96 12.59 -45.27
CA ALA A 650 8.84 11.95 -43.95
C ALA A 650 8.80 10.42 -44.09
N GLU A 651 9.79 9.75 -43.51
CA GLU A 651 9.76 8.29 -43.29
C GLU A 651 9.03 7.94 -41.98
N ALA A 652 8.72 6.66 -41.78
CA ALA A 652 8.21 6.16 -40.50
C ALA A 652 9.17 6.50 -39.33
N PRO A 653 8.67 7.12 -38.23
CA PRO A 653 9.50 7.69 -37.17
C PRO A 653 10.22 6.61 -36.35
N LEU A 654 11.44 6.92 -35.90
CA LEU A 654 12.24 6.03 -35.07
C LEU A 654 11.69 6.04 -33.64
N THR A 655 11.06 4.93 -33.24
CA THR A 655 10.51 4.73 -31.90
C THR A 655 11.39 3.77 -31.12
N SER A 656 12.11 4.26 -30.10
CA SER A 656 12.98 3.42 -29.28
C SER A 656 12.17 2.48 -28.37
N THR A 657 12.37 1.18 -28.51
CA THR A 657 11.83 0.14 -27.62
C THR A 657 12.41 0.20 -26.21
N LEU A 658 13.61 0.77 -26.05
CA LEU A 658 14.24 0.99 -24.74
C LEU A 658 13.61 2.19 -24.03
N LEU A 659 13.35 3.29 -24.75
CA LEU A 659 12.72 4.47 -24.18
C LEU A 659 11.28 4.18 -23.75
N THR A 660 10.48 3.50 -24.59
CA THR A 660 9.10 3.12 -24.22
C THR A 660 9.07 2.18 -23.01
N ALA A 661 9.99 1.22 -22.92
CA ALA A 661 10.11 0.34 -21.75
C ALA A 661 10.53 1.11 -20.47
N LEU A 662 11.40 2.11 -20.60
CA LEU A 662 11.86 2.96 -19.50
C LEU A 662 10.72 3.84 -18.96
N VAL A 663 9.95 4.49 -19.84
CA VAL A 663 8.76 5.27 -19.49
C VAL A 663 7.67 4.39 -18.86
N ALA A 664 7.46 3.18 -19.40
CA ALA A 664 6.52 2.19 -18.83
C ALA A 664 6.92 1.73 -17.42
N GLU A 665 8.22 1.57 -17.12
CA GLU A 665 8.69 1.24 -15.77
C GLU A 665 8.62 2.44 -14.81
N GLN A 666 8.90 3.67 -15.26
CA GLN A 666 8.74 4.88 -14.42
C GLN A 666 7.26 5.06 -14.02
N THR A 667 6.35 4.99 -14.98
CA THR A 667 4.89 5.09 -14.74
C THR A 667 4.34 3.94 -13.90
N ARG A 668 4.88 2.72 -14.04
CA ARG A 668 4.53 1.59 -13.16
C ARG A 668 5.02 1.79 -11.72
N ARG A 669 6.18 2.41 -11.51
CA ARG A 669 6.68 2.74 -10.15
C ARG A 669 5.82 3.83 -9.50
N ALA A 670 5.60 4.94 -10.20
CA ALA A 670 4.77 6.04 -9.70
C ALA A 670 3.34 5.58 -9.34
N SER A 671 2.73 4.69 -10.14
CA SER A 671 1.42 4.13 -9.81
C SER A 671 1.43 3.15 -8.63
N LEU A 672 2.48 2.33 -8.46
CA LEU A 672 2.64 1.46 -7.29
C LEU A 672 2.91 2.24 -5.98
N GLU A 673 3.72 3.30 -6.04
CA GLU A 673 3.98 4.18 -4.89
C GLU A 673 2.74 4.98 -4.51
N LEU A 674 2.01 5.53 -5.48
CA LEU A 674 0.72 6.18 -5.26
C LEU A 674 -0.32 5.21 -4.67
N LEU A 675 -0.33 3.94 -5.09
CA LEU A 675 -1.18 2.89 -4.53
C LEU A 675 -0.77 2.56 -3.08
N ALA A 676 0.52 2.43 -2.79
CA ALA A 676 1.04 2.18 -1.45
C ALA A 676 0.68 3.32 -0.48
N TRP A 677 0.88 4.58 -0.90
CA TRP A 677 0.46 5.76 -0.14
C TRP A 677 -1.06 5.80 0.10
N ARG A 678 -1.88 5.58 -0.95
CA ARG A 678 -3.35 5.53 -0.83
C ARG A 678 -3.83 4.43 0.11
N ALA A 679 -3.24 3.23 0.02
CA ALA A 679 -3.57 2.11 0.90
C ALA A 679 -3.17 2.38 2.36
N GLY A 680 -1.99 2.97 2.60
CA GLY A 680 -1.56 3.42 3.93
C GLY A 680 -2.52 4.45 4.52
N LEU A 681 -2.88 5.47 3.74
CA LEU A 681 -3.83 6.52 4.15
C LEU A 681 -5.21 5.94 4.47
N ALA A 682 -5.74 5.04 3.63
CA ALA A 682 -7.03 4.38 3.87
C ALA A 682 -7.01 3.54 5.17
N LEU A 683 -5.93 2.82 5.45
CA LEU A 683 -5.75 2.08 6.71
C LEU A 683 -5.65 3.02 7.92
N ALA A 684 -4.94 4.14 7.80
CA ALA A 684 -4.84 5.14 8.87
C ALA A 684 -6.20 5.81 9.17
N VAL A 685 -6.98 6.14 8.13
CA VAL A 685 -8.35 6.68 8.27
C VAL A 685 -9.29 5.65 8.90
N LEU A 686 -9.22 4.38 8.50
CA LEU A 686 -9.96 3.29 9.15
C LEU A 686 -9.61 3.15 10.64
N ALA A 687 -8.31 3.19 10.99
CA ALA A 687 -7.85 3.12 12.36
C ALA A 687 -8.31 4.33 13.20
N LEU A 688 -8.35 5.53 12.61
CA LEU A 688 -8.90 6.74 13.21
C LEU A 688 -10.41 6.61 13.48
N VAL A 689 -11.20 6.23 12.47
CA VAL A 689 -12.65 6.04 12.60
C VAL A 689 -12.98 4.97 13.64
N ALA A 690 -12.30 3.82 13.61
CA ALA A 690 -12.49 2.74 14.59
C ALA A 690 -12.15 3.20 16.02
N SER A 691 -11.06 3.95 16.20
CA SER A 691 -10.64 4.47 17.51
C SER A 691 -11.61 5.52 18.06
N CYS A 692 -12.10 6.42 17.22
CA CYS A 692 -13.13 7.39 17.56
C CYS A 692 -14.46 6.71 17.96
N CYS A 693 -14.91 5.71 17.20
CA CYS A 693 -16.10 4.93 17.52
C CYS A 693 -15.95 4.17 18.86
N LEU A 694 -14.80 3.53 19.10
CA LEU A 694 -14.51 2.86 20.38
C LEU A 694 -14.47 3.85 21.55
N ALA A 695 -13.88 5.03 21.37
CA ALA A 695 -13.85 6.08 22.38
C ALA A 695 -15.27 6.58 22.72
N ALA A 696 -16.12 6.79 21.71
CA ALA A 696 -17.52 7.18 21.88
C ALA A 696 -18.33 6.09 22.62
N VAL A 697 -18.22 4.83 22.20
CA VAL A 697 -18.90 3.68 22.84
C VAL A 697 -18.46 3.52 24.30
N TYR A 698 -17.16 3.59 24.59
CA TYR A 698 -16.67 3.51 25.97
C TYR A 698 -17.06 4.73 26.81
N ARG A 699 -17.16 5.93 26.23
CA ARG A 699 -17.65 7.14 26.92
C ARG A 699 -19.12 7.01 27.29
N ILE A 700 -20.00 6.65 26.35
CA ILE A 700 -21.43 6.40 26.61
C ILE A 700 -21.61 5.29 27.66
N ARG A 701 -20.86 4.19 27.50
CA ARG A 701 -20.85 3.08 28.47
C ARG A 701 -20.51 3.57 29.88
N SER A 702 -19.51 4.44 30.02
CA SER A 702 -19.14 4.96 31.34
C SER A 702 -20.27 5.75 32.01
N GLN A 703 -21.06 6.51 31.24
CA GLN A 703 -22.19 7.30 31.75
C GLN A 703 -23.33 6.38 32.25
N VAL A 704 -23.68 5.34 31.48
CA VAL A 704 -24.72 4.35 31.83
C VAL A 704 -24.39 3.58 33.11
N TYR A 705 -23.12 3.18 33.29
CA TYR A 705 -22.68 2.47 34.50
C TYR A 705 -22.45 3.40 35.71
N THR A 706 -22.34 4.72 35.54
CA THR A 706 -22.33 5.66 36.69
C THR A 706 -23.70 5.91 37.29
N SER A 707 -24.79 5.79 36.52
CA SER A 707 -26.15 6.05 37.00
C SER A 707 -26.87 4.81 37.57
N SER A 708 -26.30 3.61 37.40
CA SER A 708 -26.95 2.34 37.75
C SER A 708 -26.35 1.74 39.02
N ARG A 709 -27.14 1.61 40.11
CA ARG A 709 -26.73 0.86 41.32
C ARG A 709 -27.25 -0.58 41.26
N GLU A 710 -26.50 -1.42 40.55
CA GLU A 710 -26.84 -2.84 40.36
C GLU A 710 -26.87 -3.60 41.69
N GLN A 711 -27.86 -4.48 41.88
CA GLN A 711 -27.97 -5.38 43.03
C GLN A 711 -27.89 -6.84 42.56
N GLY A 712 -27.72 -7.80 43.47
CA GLY A 712 -27.75 -9.22 43.12
C GLY A 712 -29.18 -9.75 42.91
N ALA A 713 -29.28 -10.92 42.27
CA ALA A 713 -30.50 -11.72 42.22
C ALA A 713 -30.74 -12.45 43.54
N VAL A 714 -32.02 -12.60 43.90
CA VAL A 714 -32.48 -13.46 45.00
C VAL A 714 -32.53 -14.91 44.49
N PRO A 715 -32.16 -15.94 45.28
CA PRO A 715 -32.22 -17.33 44.82
C PRO A 715 -33.62 -17.75 44.35
N LEU A 716 -33.72 -18.34 43.16
CA LEU A 716 -34.99 -18.74 42.55
C LEU A 716 -35.67 -19.90 43.31
N ASP A 717 -34.88 -20.72 43.98
CA ASP A 717 -35.29 -21.94 44.70
C ASP A 717 -36.38 -21.68 45.74
N GLN A 718 -36.44 -20.46 46.30
CA GLN A 718 -37.42 -20.06 47.31
C GLN A 718 -38.75 -19.64 46.66
N GLY A 719 -39.44 -20.62 46.09
CA GLY A 719 -40.75 -20.48 45.44
C GLY A 719 -40.68 -20.46 43.92
N ALA A 720 -39.94 -21.40 43.33
CA ALA A 720 -39.95 -21.65 41.89
C ALA A 720 -41.33 -22.14 41.39
N ASP A 721 -42.08 -22.86 42.25
CA ASP A 721 -43.45 -23.33 41.98
C ASP A 721 -44.47 -22.20 41.76
N ASP A 722 -44.21 -21.00 42.28
CA ASP A 722 -45.08 -19.83 42.15
C ASP A 722 -44.89 -19.08 40.81
N ILE A 723 -43.96 -19.52 39.95
CA ILE A 723 -43.59 -18.81 38.72
C ILE A 723 -44.43 -19.33 37.55
N SER A 724 -45.23 -18.42 36.97
CA SER A 724 -45.88 -18.65 35.68
C SER A 724 -44.93 -18.21 34.56
N TRP A 725 -44.55 -19.14 33.68
CA TRP A 725 -43.63 -18.88 32.57
C TRP A 725 -44.37 -18.53 31.27
N VAL A 726 -43.84 -17.57 30.51
CA VAL A 726 -44.43 -17.12 29.24
C VAL A 726 -44.03 -18.06 28.10
N ALA A 727 -45.02 -18.52 27.33
CA ALA A 727 -44.80 -19.42 26.21
C ALA A 727 -43.98 -18.78 25.06
N PRO A 728 -43.04 -19.53 24.44
CA PRO A 728 -42.26 -19.07 23.30
C PRO A 728 -43.09 -19.06 22.00
N ALA A 729 -42.72 -18.21 21.05
CA ALA A 729 -43.38 -18.13 19.75
C ALA A 729 -43.04 -19.36 18.88
N ALA A 730 -43.97 -20.32 18.81
CA ALA A 730 -43.80 -21.64 18.16
C ALA A 730 -43.08 -21.60 16.79
N ASN A 731 -43.44 -20.65 15.91
CA ASN A 731 -42.94 -20.62 14.54
C ASN A 731 -41.63 -19.79 14.37
N ARG A 732 -40.95 -19.39 15.47
CA ARG A 732 -39.74 -18.53 15.41
C ARG A 732 -38.64 -19.10 14.52
N GLN A 733 -38.28 -20.38 14.70
CA GLN A 733 -37.18 -21.01 13.97
C GLN A 733 -37.51 -21.18 12.47
N GLN A 734 -38.77 -21.45 12.14
CA GLN A 734 -39.26 -21.49 10.76
C GLN A 734 -39.20 -20.10 10.10
N ARG A 735 -39.60 -19.03 10.81
CA ARG A 735 -39.48 -17.65 10.31
C ARG A 735 -38.02 -17.24 10.08
N LEU A 736 -37.11 -17.59 10.99
CA LEU A 736 -35.68 -17.29 10.85
C LEU A 736 -35.01 -18.06 9.70
N SER A 737 -35.43 -19.30 9.42
CA SER A 737 -34.89 -20.07 8.28
C SER A 737 -35.46 -19.60 6.94
N LEU A 738 -36.74 -19.22 6.88
CA LEU A 738 -37.33 -18.54 5.72
C LEU A 738 -36.65 -17.20 5.42
N LEU A 739 -36.41 -16.37 6.44
CA LEU A 739 -35.68 -15.10 6.29
C LEU A 739 -34.27 -15.32 5.73
N ALA A 740 -33.49 -16.26 6.29
CA ALA A 740 -32.15 -16.56 5.78
C ALA A 740 -32.15 -17.10 4.33
N ARG A 741 -33.12 -17.95 3.96
CA ARG A 741 -33.29 -18.41 2.58
C ARG A 741 -33.61 -17.25 1.63
N SER A 742 -34.55 -16.37 2.01
CA SER A 742 -34.91 -15.20 1.20
C SER A 742 -33.73 -14.24 1.04
N TYR A 743 -32.93 -14.03 2.08
CA TYR A 743 -31.72 -13.22 2.03
C TYR A 743 -30.65 -13.84 1.12
N ALA A 744 -30.42 -15.15 1.19
CA ALA A 744 -29.47 -15.84 0.33
C ALA A 744 -29.83 -15.74 -1.16
N VAL A 745 -31.13 -15.86 -1.50
CA VAL A 745 -31.61 -15.67 -2.88
C VAL A 745 -31.42 -14.23 -3.36
N LEU A 746 -31.75 -13.23 -2.54
CA LEU A 746 -31.56 -11.81 -2.88
C LEU A 746 -30.07 -11.44 -3.01
N ALA A 747 -29.21 -11.96 -2.13
CA ALA A 747 -27.76 -11.76 -2.20
C ALA A 747 -27.17 -12.37 -3.47
N LEU A 748 -27.58 -13.60 -3.85
CA LEU A 748 -27.16 -14.24 -5.08
C LEU A 748 -27.63 -13.45 -6.32
N ALA A 749 -28.88 -12.97 -6.33
CA ALA A 749 -29.39 -12.13 -7.40
C ALA A 749 -28.61 -10.82 -7.55
N ALA A 750 -28.27 -10.15 -6.44
CA ALA A 750 -27.46 -8.93 -6.46
C ALA A 750 -26.04 -9.17 -7.01
N ILE A 751 -25.41 -10.30 -6.67
CA ILE A 751 -24.10 -10.70 -7.20
C ILE A 751 -24.20 -10.97 -8.72
N MET A 752 -25.22 -11.71 -9.17
CA MET A 752 -25.44 -11.99 -10.59
C MET A 752 -25.67 -10.70 -11.41
N VAL A 753 -26.43 -9.74 -10.89
CA VAL A 753 -26.64 -8.43 -11.53
C VAL A 753 -25.34 -7.62 -11.57
N ALA A 754 -24.54 -7.60 -10.50
CA ALA A 754 -23.26 -6.89 -10.50
C ALA A 754 -22.27 -7.47 -11.54
N VAL A 755 -22.18 -8.80 -11.66
CA VAL A 755 -21.38 -9.47 -12.69
C VAL A 755 -21.91 -9.15 -14.10
N GLY A 756 -23.22 -9.18 -14.30
CA GLY A 756 -23.85 -8.83 -15.58
C GLY A 756 -23.67 -7.36 -16.00
N LEU A 757 -23.42 -6.46 -15.05
CA LEU A 757 -23.13 -5.03 -15.28
C LEU A 757 -21.64 -4.74 -15.49
N GLY A 758 -20.75 -5.74 -15.54
CA GLY A 758 -19.32 -5.54 -15.74
C GLY A 758 -18.61 -4.84 -14.57
N VAL A 759 -19.17 -4.92 -13.36
CA VAL A 759 -18.64 -4.27 -12.15
C VAL A 759 -17.21 -4.75 -11.85
N SER A 760 -16.30 -3.83 -11.52
CA SER A 760 -14.89 -4.15 -11.28
C SER A 760 -14.69 -5.12 -10.12
N ALA A 761 -13.60 -5.90 -10.14
CA ALA A 761 -13.31 -6.89 -9.11
C ALA A 761 -13.26 -6.31 -7.68
N LEU A 762 -12.83 -5.05 -7.54
CA LEU A 762 -12.75 -4.34 -6.26
C LEU A 762 -14.14 -3.93 -5.74
N GLN A 763 -15.03 -3.46 -6.62
CA GLN A 763 -16.43 -3.19 -6.31
C GLN A 763 -17.22 -4.49 -6.01
N LEU A 764 -16.94 -5.57 -6.74
CA LEU A 764 -17.53 -6.90 -6.48
C LEU A 764 -17.09 -7.45 -5.11
N ALA A 765 -15.81 -7.29 -4.74
CA ALA A 765 -15.32 -7.62 -3.41
C ALA A 765 -16.02 -6.79 -2.32
N ALA A 766 -16.22 -5.49 -2.53
CA ALA A 766 -16.97 -4.64 -1.60
C ALA A 766 -18.43 -5.11 -1.43
N LEU A 767 -19.11 -5.49 -2.52
CA LEU A 767 -20.46 -6.05 -2.49
C LEU A 767 -20.52 -7.35 -1.68
N LEU A 768 -19.58 -8.27 -1.90
CA LEU A 768 -19.49 -9.53 -1.14
C LEU A 768 -19.27 -9.29 0.37
N VAL A 769 -18.37 -8.35 0.73
CA VAL A 769 -18.13 -7.98 2.13
C VAL A 769 -19.38 -7.36 2.77
N ALA A 770 -20.10 -6.49 2.07
CA ALA A 770 -21.36 -5.91 2.54
C ALA A 770 -22.44 -6.98 2.75
N LEU A 771 -22.59 -7.92 1.81
CA LEU A 771 -23.59 -8.99 1.88
C LEU A 771 -23.28 -10.05 2.96
N ALA A 772 -22.01 -10.26 3.31
CA ALA A 772 -21.61 -11.20 4.37
C ALA A 772 -22.12 -10.78 5.76
N GLY A 773 -22.16 -9.48 6.06
CA GLY A 773 -22.52 -8.96 7.38
C GLY A 773 -23.91 -9.40 7.87
N PRO A 774 -24.99 -9.17 7.11
CA PRO A 774 -26.33 -9.62 7.48
C PRO A 774 -26.47 -11.15 7.47
N ALA A 775 -25.73 -11.87 6.63
CA ALA A 775 -25.72 -13.35 6.64
C ALA A 775 -25.21 -13.89 7.98
N PHE A 776 -24.05 -13.41 8.45
CA PHE A 776 -23.52 -13.78 9.77
C PHE A 776 -24.45 -13.35 10.92
N ALA A 777 -25.09 -12.18 10.82
CA ALA A 777 -26.07 -11.74 11.81
C ALA A 777 -27.29 -12.68 11.89
N LEU A 778 -27.80 -13.17 10.76
CA LEU A 778 -28.91 -14.12 10.71
C LEU A 778 -28.52 -15.50 11.25
N LEU A 779 -27.31 -15.99 10.93
CA LEU A 779 -26.79 -17.25 11.47
C LEU A 779 -26.63 -17.20 13.01
N LEU A 780 -26.11 -16.10 13.55
CA LEU A 780 -26.02 -15.88 15.00
C LEU A 780 -27.41 -15.87 15.67
N LEU A 781 -28.43 -15.31 15.03
CA LEU A 781 -29.80 -15.27 15.55
C LEU A 781 -30.54 -16.61 15.45
N GLN A 782 -30.12 -17.49 14.54
CA GLN A 782 -30.61 -18.87 14.45
C GLN A 782 -29.99 -19.76 15.53
N GLY A 783 -28.70 -19.58 15.84
CA GLY A 783 -27.99 -20.35 16.88
C GLY A 783 -28.23 -19.86 18.32
N SER A 784 -28.77 -18.66 18.52
CA SER A 784 -28.97 -18.08 19.85
C SER A 784 -30.31 -18.44 20.49
N GLU A 785 -30.27 -18.87 21.76
CA GLU A 785 -31.45 -18.92 22.63
C GLU A 785 -32.08 -17.53 22.83
N TYR A 786 -33.34 -17.50 23.25
CA TYR A 786 -34.15 -16.29 23.30
C TYR A 786 -34.38 -15.73 24.72
N GLY A 787 -33.84 -16.40 25.75
CA GLY A 787 -34.12 -16.11 27.15
C GLY A 787 -35.51 -16.57 27.58
N HIS A 788 -35.86 -16.34 28.84
CA HIS A 788 -37.13 -16.72 29.44
C HIS A 788 -37.71 -15.55 30.24
N ILE A 789 -39.03 -15.45 30.26
CA ILE A 789 -39.78 -14.47 31.06
C ILE A 789 -40.78 -15.24 31.93
N GLY A 790 -40.80 -14.94 33.22
CA GLY A 790 -41.78 -15.46 34.16
C GLY A 790 -42.35 -14.36 35.05
N THR A 791 -43.50 -14.63 35.66
CA THR A 791 -44.17 -13.71 36.59
C THR A 791 -44.52 -14.44 37.89
N ARG A 792 -44.32 -13.78 39.03
CA ARG A 792 -44.63 -14.27 40.38
C ARG A 792 -45.29 -13.13 41.16
N GLY A 793 -46.63 -13.07 41.11
CA GLY A 793 -47.39 -11.90 41.58
C GLY A 793 -46.91 -10.61 40.88
N ASP A 794 -46.61 -9.58 41.66
CA ASP A 794 -46.08 -8.30 41.15
C ASP A 794 -44.58 -8.31 40.81
N VAL A 795 -43.90 -9.46 40.91
CA VAL A 795 -42.47 -9.61 40.59
C VAL A 795 -42.29 -10.26 39.22
N LEU A 796 -41.48 -9.60 38.38
CA LEU A 796 -41.02 -10.09 37.09
C LEU A 796 -39.74 -10.92 37.27
N VAL A 797 -39.68 -12.08 36.63
CA VAL A 797 -38.49 -12.93 36.51
C VAL A 797 -38.01 -12.86 35.06
N LEU A 798 -36.73 -12.56 34.85
CA LEU A 798 -36.05 -12.63 33.57
C LEU A 798 -34.89 -13.61 33.65
N ALA A 799 -34.68 -14.40 32.60
CA ALA A 799 -33.42 -15.08 32.33
C ALA A 799 -32.98 -14.74 30.90
N ASP A 800 -31.72 -14.36 30.70
CA ASP A 800 -31.21 -14.04 29.37
C ASP A 800 -30.78 -15.29 28.57
N HIS A 801 -30.35 -15.05 27.32
CA HIS A 801 -29.79 -16.05 26.40
C HIS A 801 -28.46 -16.71 26.86
N GLN A 802 -27.95 -16.40 28.06
CA GLN A 802 -26.80 -17.06 28.69
C GLN A 802 -27.22 -17.80 29.98
N GLY A 803 -28.53 -17.90 30.24
CA GLY A 803 -29.08 -18.48 31.46
C GLY A 803 -28.87 -17.63 32.71
N VAL A 804 -28.46 -16.36 32.59
CA VAL A 804 -28.30 -15.47 33.76
C VAL A 804 -29.66 -14.91 34.14
N TYR A 805 -30.10 -15.11 35.39
CA TYR A 805 -31.42 -14.70 35.86
C TYR A 805 -31.43 -13.54 36.84
N HIS A 806 -32.54 -12.80 36.83
CA HIS A 806 -32.85 -11.75 37.79
C HIS A 806 -34.36 -11.65 38.08
N LEU A 807 -34.71 -11.33 39.33
CA LEU A 807 -36.06 -10.95 39.75
C LEU A 807 -36.12 -9.43 40.04
N GLY A 808 -37.26 -8.78 39.77
CA GLY A 808 -37.44 -7.35 40.03
C GLY A 808 -38.89 -6.88 39.85
N SER A 809 -39.22 -5.74 40.45
CA SER A 809 -40.55 -5.12 40.37
C SER A 809 -40.45 -3.59 40.37
N GLY A 810 -41.54 -2.93 39.96
CA GLY A 810 -41.63 -1.46 39.91
C GLY A 810 -40.47 -0.82 39.14
N SER A 811 -39.91 0.27 39.69
CA SER A 811 -38.86 1.08 39.09
C SER A 811 -37.54 0.34 38.78
N ARG A 812 -37.33 -0.89 39.28
CA ARG A 812 -36.15 -1.71 38.95
C ARG A 812 -36.31 -2.47 37.62
N VAL A 813 -37.55 -2.61 37.13
CA VAL A 813 -37.81 -3.10 35.77
C VAL A 813 -37.56 -1.96 34.80
N HIS A 814 -36.70 -2.18 33.82
CA HIS A 814 -36.40 -1.27 32.73
C HIS A 814 -36.98 -1.81 31.43
N TYR A 815 -37.68 -1.00 30.65
CA TYR A 815 -38.27 -1.44 29.38
C TYR A 815 -38.01 -0.46 28.24
N ARG A 816 -37.86 -0.99 27.01
CA ARG A 816 -37.88 -0.17 25.78
C ARG A 816 -38.29 -0.98 24.56
N SER A 817 -39.45 -0.64 23.99
CA SER A 817 -40.00 -1.22 22.74
C SER A 817 -40.14 -2.75 22.73
N HIS A 818 -39.06 -3.47 22.42
CA HIS A 818 -39.02 -4.92 22.27
C HIS A 818 -38.07 -5.61 23.27
N PHE A 819 -37.57 -4.86 24.25
CA PHE A 819 -36.62 -5.36 25.25
C PHE A 819 -37.13 -5.08 26.67
N LEU A 820 -36.91 -6.06 27.54
CA LEU A 820 -37.20 -6.01 28.97
C LEU A 820 -35.93 -6.35 29.74
N MET A 821 -35.66 -5.60 30.81
CA MET A 821 -34.34 -5.53 31.42
C MET A 821 -34.45 -5.40 32.94
N ILE A 822 -33.66 -6.16 33.68
CA ILE A 822 -33.46 -5.97 35.13
C ILE A 822 -31.95 -5.95 35.37
N ASP A 823 -31.45 -4.80 35.82
CA ASP A 823 -30.02 -4.51 35.93
C ASP A 823 -29.25 -4.76 34.60
N ASP A 824 -28.55 -5.89 34.48
CA ASP A 824 -27.86 -6.33 33.25
C ASP A 824 -28.71 -7.32 32.42
N VAL A 825 -29.53 -8.15 33.08
CA VAL A 825 -30.25 -9.27 32.47
C VAL A 825 -31.28 -8.72 31.50
N THR A 826 -31.05 -8.98 30.20
CA THR A 826 -31.77 -8.33 29.09
C THR A 826 -32.39 -9.38 28.19
N VAL A 827 -33.71 -9.35 28.07
CA VAL A 827 -34.50 -10.30 27.27
C VAL A 827 -35.18 -9.57 26.11
N PHE A 828 -35.10 -10.15 24.91
CA PHE A 828 -35.81 -9.66 23.73
C PHE A 828 -37.21 -10.27 23.68
N ILE A 829 -38.23 -9.44 23.92
CA ILE A 829 -39.64 -9.81 23.95
C ILE A 829 -40.14 -10.24 22.56
N GLY A 830 -39.60 -9.60 21.51
CA GLY A 830 -40.01 -9.80 20.13
C GLY A 830 -40.55 -8.55 19.45
N SER A 831 -40.46 -8.53 18.12
CA SER A 831 -41.09 -7.54 17.23
C SER A 831 -42.17 -8.19 16.36
N ARG A 832 -42.93 -7.40 15.59
CA ARG A 832 -43.94 -7.93 14.63
C ARG A 832 -43.34 -8.94 13.64
N TRP A 833 -42.12 -8.67 13.18
CA TRP A 833 -41.41 -9.50 12.20
C TRP A 833 -40.69 -10.70 12.86
N LEU A 834 -40.15 -10.51 14.06
CA LEU A 834 -39.43 -11.52 14.83
C LEU A 834 -39.97 -11.61 16.27
N PRO A 835 -41.10 -12.31 16.49
CA PRO A 835 -41.59 -12.59 17.84
C PRO A 835 -40.65 -13.58 18.56
N ALA A 836 -40.42 -13.38 19.85
CA ALA A 836 -39.70 -14.33 20.70
C ALA A 836 -40.67 -15.13 21.58
N PHE A 837 -41.62 -14.43 22.21
CA PHE A 837 -42.70 -14.99 23.01
C PHE A 837 -44.05 -14.79 22.32
N GLU A 838 -45.08 -15.48 22.81
CA GLU A 838 -46.45 -15.29 22.31
C GLU A 838 -46.96 -13.85 22.59
N PRO A 839 -47.39 -13.08 21.57
CA PRO A 839 -47.78 -11.68 21.76
C PRO A 839 -48.96 -11.49 22.72
N ALA A 840 -49.92 -12.43 22.75
CA ALA A 840 -51.08 -12.38 23.64
C ALA A 840 -50.65 -12.53 25.12
N ALA A 841 -49.84 -13.54 25.43
CA ALA A 841 -49.32 -13.78 26.79
C ALA A 841 -48.47 -12.59 27.29
N ILE A 842 -47.64 -12.00 26.42
CA ILE A 842 -46.87 -10.78 26.73
C ILE A 842 -47.77 -9.59 27.09
N VAL A 843 -48.85 -9.36 26.33
CA VAL A 843 -49.77 -8.25 26.59
C VAL A 843 -50.58 -8.47 27.87
N ALA A 844 -50.99 -9.72 28.15
CA ALA A 844 -51.77 -10.06 29.32
C ALA A 844 -50.96 -10.08 30.63
N GLN A 845 -49.79 -10.74 30.64
CA GLN A 845 -49.03 -11.04 31.87
C GLN A 845 -47.88 -10.05 32.11
N VAL A 846 -47.13 -9.70 31.07
CA VAL A 846 -45.83 -9.00 31.21
C VAL A 846 -45.99 -7.49 31.08
N ALA A 847 -46.80 -7.02 30.13
CA ALA A 847 -46.98 -5.59 29.87
C ALA A 847 -47.52 -4.78 31.08
N PRO A 848 -48.45 -5.29 31.93
CA PRO A 848 -48.90 -4.55 33.11
C PRO A 848 -47.78 -4.33 34.13
N LEU A 849 -46.93 -5.34 34.36
CA LEU A 849 -45.79 -5.24 35.29
C LEU A 849 -44.69 -4.35 34.71
N ALA A 850 -44.35 -4.52 33.42
CA ALA A 850 -43.33 -3.74 32.74
C ALA A 850 -43.64 -2.23 32.70
N ARG A 851 -44.93 -1.86 32.53
CA ARG A 851 -45.39 -0.44 32.54
C ARG A 851 -45.25 0.26 33.88
N ARG A 852 -45.07 -0.47 34.99
CA ARG A 852 -44.73 0.09 36.32
C ARG A 852 -43.22 0.37 36.47
N GLY A 853 -42.42 0.03 35.46
CA GLY A 853 -40.98 0.25 35.40
C GLY A 853 -40.57 1.55 34.70
N ILE A 854 -39.27 1.76 34.54
CA ILE A 854 -38.70 2.95 33.89
C ILE A 854 -38.52 2.69 32.39
N HIS A 855 -39.01 3.61 31.56
CA HIS A 855 -38.74 3.60 30.13
C HIS A 855 -37.34 4.20 29.83
N VAL A 856 -36.40 3.37 29.37
CA VAL A 856 -34.98 3.74 29.23
C VAL A 856 -34.61 4.24 27.82
N ASP A 857 -33.52 5.01 27.68
CA ASP A 857 -33.05 5.55 26.40
C ASP A 857 -32.40 4.48 25.47
N ARG A 858 -32.35 4.77 24.16
CA ARG A 858 -31.61 4.00 23.14
C ARG A 858 -30.14 3.77 23.54
N LYS A 859 -29.45 4.78 24.10
CA LYS A 859 -28.05 4.68 24.52
C LYS A 859 -27.85 3.72 25.69
N PHE A 860 -28.80 3.70 26.62
CA PHE A 860 -28.83 2.76 27.76
C PHE A 860 -29.03 1.32 27.27
N LEU A 861 -30.06 1.10 26.44
CA LEU A 861 -30.35 -0.20 25.82
C LEU A 861 -29.16 -0.75 25.03
N ALA A 862 -28.59 0.05 24.12
CA ALA A 862 -27.45 -0.37 23.29
C ALA A 862 -26.22 -0.75 24.14
N THR A 863 -25.93 0.02 25.20
CA THR A 863 -24.83 -0.28 26.13
C THR A 863 -25.01 -1.61 26.83
N ARG A 864 -26.22 -1.89 27.33
CA ARG A 864 -26.55 -3.13 28.05
C ARG A 864 -26.54 -4.34 27.13
N LEU A 865 -27.12 -4.23 25.93
CA LEU A 865 -27.07 -5.29 24.91
C LEU A 865 -25.63 -5.63 24.51
N LEU A 866 -24.75 -4.63 24.37
CA LEU A 866 -23.33 -4.83 24.09
C LEU A 866 -22.58 -5.46 25.27
N GLN A 867 -22.89 -5.09 26.52
CA GLN A 867 -22.28 -5.72 27.71
C GLN A 867 -22.73 -7.18 27.87
N GLY A 868 -24.03 -7.44 27.74
CA GLY A 868 -24.59 -8.80 27.78
C GLY A 868 -24.25 -9.64 26.55
N ARG A 869 -23.52 -9.11 25.55
CA ARG A 869 -23.21 -9.79 24.28
C ARG A 869 -24.45 -10.32 23.53
N HIS A 870 -25.59 -9.64 23.69
CA HIS A 870 -26.87 -10.07 23.13
C HIS A 870 -26.76 -10.25 21.60
N PRO A 871 -27.29 -11.34 21.01
CA PRO A 871 -27.04 -11.72 19.61
C PRO A 871 -27.43 -10.62 18.61
N LEU A 872 -28.53 -9.90 18.85
CA LEU A 872 -28.92 -8.74 18.04
C LEU A 872 -27.85 -7.63 18.01
N ALA A 873 -27.15 -7.36 19.11
CA ALA A 873 -26.10 -6.33 19.16
C ALA A 873 -24.79 -6.80 18.51
N LEU A 874 -24.43 -8.08 18.65
CA LEU A 874 -23.32 -8.69 17.92
C LEU A 874 -23.57 -8.67 16.42
N GLY A 875 -24.77 -9.09 15.98
CA GLY A 875 -25.18 -9.07 14.58
C GLY A 875 -25.16 -7.66 13.97
N THR A 876 -25.70 -6.64 14.65
CA THR A 876 -25.60 -5.25 14.17
C THR A 876 -24.16 -4.72 14.15
N GLY A 877 -23.31 -5.16 15.08
CA GLY A 877 -21.88 -4.81 15.08
C GLY A 877 -21.14 -5.41 13.87
N ILE A 878 -21.46 -6.66 13.51
CA ILE A 878 -20.90 -7.35 12.33
C ILE A 878 -21.38 -6.69 11.04
N ILE A 879 -22.68 -6.37 10.93
CA ILE A 879 -23.23 -5.63 9.78
C ILE A 879 -22.50 -4.28 9.60
N LEU A 880 -22.29 -3.53 10.68
CA LEU A 880 -21.58 -2.24 10.62
C LEU A 880 -20.10 -2.41 10.23
N ALA A 881 -19.41 -3.41 10.77
CA ALA A 881 -18.02 -3.69 10.40
C ALA A 881 -17.88 -4.07 8.91
N CYS A 882 -18.77 -4.93 8.40
CA CYS A 882 -18.86 -5.28 6.99
C CYS A 882 -19.15 -4.05 6.10
N ALA A 883 -20.11 -3.20 6.49
CA ALA A 883 -20.42 -1.98 5.76
C ALA A 883 -19.23 -1.01 5.71
N CYS A 884 -18.50 -0.82 6.82
CA CYS A 884 -17.28 -0.01 6.85
C CYS A 884 -16.16 -0.61 5.98
N GLY A 885 -15.98 -1.93 5.98
CA GLY A 885 -15.02 -2.62 5.12
C GLY A 885 -15.35 -2.46 3.62
N ALA A 886 -16.63 -2.59 3.25
CA ALA A 886 -17.09 -2.36 1.89
C ALA A 886 -16.89 -0.91 1.44
N LEU A 887 -17.22 0.07 2.29
CA LEU A 887 -16.97 1.49 2.01
C LEU A 887 -15.48 1.80 1.85
N ALA A 888 -14.60 1.18 2.65
CA ALA A 888 -13.16 1.35 2.51
C ALA A 888 -12.64 0.78 1.18
N LEU A 889 -13.11 -0.40 0.77
CA LEU A 889 -12.80 -0.95 -0.55
C LEU A 889 -13.27 -0.03 -1.69
N LEU A 890 -14.49 0.51 -1.61
CA LEU A 890 -15.00 1.49 -2.58
C LEU A 890 -14.25 2.83 -2.58
N SER A 891 -13.56 3.17 -1.48
CA SER A 891 -12.77 4.40 -1.36
C SER A 891 -11.38 4.33 -1.99
N LEU A 892 -10.93 3.15 -2.44
CA LEU A 892 -9.68 2.96 -3.18
C LEU A 892 -9.88 3.34 -4.66
N PRO A 893 -9.37 4.49 -5.15
CA PRO A 893 -9.74 4.98 -6.48
C PRO A 893 -8.88 4.31 -7.56
N GLY A 894 -9.54 3.67 -8.53
CA GLY A 894 -8.96 3.30 -9.83
C GLY A 894 -7.93 2.17 -9.81
N MET A 895 -8.40 0.93 -9.98
CA MET A 895 -7.63 -0.17 -10.58
C MET A 895 -8.21 -0.51 -11.96
N GLY A 896 -8.51 0.51 -12.76
CA GLY A 896 -9.00 0.42 -14.13
C GLY A 896 -8.18 1.35 -15.02
#